data_AF-A0A094BDC7-F1
#
_entry.id   AF-A0A094BDC7-F1
#
_cell.length_a   1.000
_cell.length_b   1.000
_cell.length_c   1.000
_cell.angle_alpha   90.00
_cell.angle_beta   90.00
_cell.angle_gamma   90.00
#
_symmetry.space_group_name_H-M   'P 1'
#
loop_
_entity.id
_entity.type
_entity.pdbx_description
1 polymer ?
#
loop_
_entity_poly.entity_id
_entity_poly.type
_entity_poly.pdbx_seq_one_letter_code
_entity_poly.pdbx_strand_id
1 'polypeptide(L)'
;MAVAMASTPEEINILTLNCWGLKYISKLQHERLLEIGKRIVSAKPTPQIVGLQELWTHEDYVAIRKETRHILPYGKLYYGGIFGAGLAILSKWPIEESSMVPYRLNGRPTAFFRGDWYVGKGVACARIRIGSGPKDIVEVFTTHLHAPYEVEPHDSYISHRTAQAWEIAKLIRGAADRGHLAIALGDFNMIPLSLAHRLVTSHAPVQDVWRALHPDSSLGAAIDKSEKARMRGVPTAALNLTENGITCDSVLNTWRWDKEEQQKLGPGKPAIEVPLSTSDPKAKRLDYIFAGDGKRHGEAGAWVVESAYVGMTEPHPTFQCSLSDHFSVGATLRWSDIAGQESNGALQNPPVTHGHTESGSEKHQALSLSYLPPATYDEILEMIYSYTIREGKQRRWRLYHFIGSLVISIGCLIAVWWSPRNFVSFLLMLLSTLGLSAGVIDGLIGGLFVGSELRALKEFEWEIKNAREAAGGAEHDDKHEDAFAILLAAYHPAAELLGISTVHGNAGIDRTTENAGSVLTAIGKPDIPVYRGASKPLVRPAVHADSIHGESGLAGTDLLPTPARPANLSVEAVDAMSKAILATPPNTCWLVATGTLTNIAQLITKYPAVVGHIKGLSIMGGAIGSGFTAAPMGKVGSTERYGNWTPYAEFNVVVDPEAAATIFHLPELAAKTTLIPLDVSHQVLANKDVIKLLHYGKLDSSSKDTKPSVLRTMLVELLCFFAETYDKVFGLSEGPPLHDPIAVAAMFEGTGYAIPLYDHEEGQQDRRERFNVTIITEGTHAEALNGKTETGRTIATLLPPGQEGVKIPRGLNVPNFWKVIEDCLEKADAINAGAQK
;
A
#
# COMPACT_ATOMS: atom_id res chain seq x y z
N MET A 1 42.16 -25.03 14.50
CA MET A 1 41.12 -25.86 15.13
C MET A 1 39.85 -25.66 14.33
N ALA A 2 39.40 -26.70 13.63
CA ALA A 2 38.12 -26.68 12.94
C ALA A 2 37.01 -26.60 13.99
N VAL A 3 36.27 -25.50 14.02
CA VAL A 3 35.06 -25.37 14.85
C VAL A 3 34.06 -26.37 14.29
N ALA A 4 33.64 -27.35 15.09
CA ALA A 4 32.56 -28.26 14.73
C ALA A 4 31.35 -27.42 14.30
N MET A 5 30.93 -27.58 13.04
CA MET A 5 29.79 -26.82 12.51
C MET A 5 28.53 -27.27 13.23
N ALA A 6 27.99 -26.38 14.07
CA ALA A 6 26.79 -26.64 14.86
C ALA A 6 25.57 -26.83 13.95
N SER A 7 24.67 -27.73 14.34
CA SER A 7 23.31 -27.80 13.80
C SER A 7 22.59 -26.46 14.02
N THR A 8 21.71 -26.10 13.10
CA THR A 8 20.82 -24.95 13.25
C THR A 8 20.08 -25.03 14.59
N PRO A 9 20.00 -23.95 15.38
CA PRO A 9 19.27 -23.98 16.64
C PRO A 9 17.78 -24.20 16.39
N GLU A 10 17.14 -24.99 17.24
CA GLU A 10 15.68 -25.14 17.25
C GLU A 10 14.98 -23.93 17.91
N GLU A 11 15.72 -23.13 18.67
CA GLU A 11 15.20 -22.01 19.47
C GLU A 11 16.19 -20.84 19.51
N ILE A 12 15.68 -19.61 19.40
CA ILE A 12 16.45 -18.37 19.49
C ILE A 12 15.84 -17.45 20.55
N ASN A 13 16.65 -17.13 21.57
CA ASN A 13 16.30 -16.22 22.65
C ASN A 13 16.85 -14.82 22.39
N ILE A 14 15.96 -13.83 22.38
CA ILE A 14 16.24 -12.45 21.98
C ILE A 14 15.94 -11.53 23.16
N LEU A 15 16.76 -10.50 23.36
CA LEU A 15 16.50 -9.44 24.32
C LEU A 15 16.86 -8.07 23.76
N THR A 16 16.06 -7.05 24.05
CA THR A 16 16.36 -5.65 23.71
C THR A 16 16.12 -4.72 24.88
N LEU A 17 16.92 -3.65 24.97
CA LEU A 17 16.78 -2.63 26.00
C LEU A 17 17.35 -1.28 25.53
N ASN A 18 16.55 -0.22 25.67
CA ASN A 18 17.07 1.15 25.73
C ASN A 18 17.78 1.35 27.08
N CYS A 19 19.09 1.61 27.06
CA CYS A 19 19.92 1.70 28.27
C CYS A 19 19.87 3.08 28.97
N TRP A 20 19.37 4.11 28.29
CA TRP A 20 19.41 5.50 28.77
C TRP A 20 20.79 5.91 29.29
N GLY A 21 21.81 5.77 28.43
CA GLY A 21 23.23 5.93 28.75
C GLY A 21 23.84 7.27 28.33
N LEU A 22 23.08 8.36 28.31
CA LEU A 22 23.57 9.67 27.88
C LEU A 22 24.58 10.24 28.88
N LYS A 23 25.83 10.41 28.44
CA LYS A 23 26.91 10.92 29.28
C LYS A 23 26.55 12.29 29.86
N TYR A 24 26.67 12.45 31.17
CA TYR A 24 26.35 13.66 31.95
C TYR A 24 24.86 13.99 32.14
N ILE A 25 23.95 13.37 31.39
CA ILE A 25 22.50 13.57 31.54
C ILE A 25 21.90 12.46 32.39
N SER A 26 22.26 11.22 32.08
CA SER A 26 21.78 10.03 32.76
C SER A 26 22.42 9.88 34.13
N LYS A 27 21.60 9.91 35.20
CA LYS A 27 22.08 9.71 36.58
C LYS A 27 22.56 8.28 36.78
N LEU A 28 23.62 8.10 37.59
CA LEU A 28 24.19 6.79 37.97
C LEU A 28 24.46 5.89 36.74
N GLN A 29 24.91 6.51 35.64
CA GLN A 29 25.07 5.84 34.35
C GLN A 29 25.97 4.60 34.47
N HIS A 30 27.18 4.76 34.99
CA HIS A 30 28.15 3.66 35.03
C HIS A 30 27.65 2.48 35.87
N GLU A 31 27.07 2.77 37.04
CA GLU A 31 26.57 1.78 37.97
C GLU A 31 25.38 1.01 37.38
N ARG A 32 24.44 1.72 36.75
CA ARG A 32 23.29 1.09 36.07
C ARG A 32 23.72 0.24 34.89
N LEU A 33 24.63 0.73 34.05
CA LEU A 33 25.03 0.01 32.82
C LEU A 33 25.86 -1.24 33.15
N LEU A 34 26.65 -1.22 34.23
CA LEU A 34 27.28 -2.43 34.77
C LEU A 34 26.24 -3.45 35.25
N GLU A 35 25.20 -3.00 35.97
CA GLU A 35 24.12 -3.87 36.45
C GLU A 35 23.29 -4.44 35.28
N ILE A 36 23.03 -3.66 34.22
CA ILE A 36 22.41 -4.15 32.97
C ILE A 36 23.21 -5.33 32.42
N GLY A 37 24.54 -5.24 32.36
CA GLY A 37 25.40 -6.33 31.92
C GLY A 37 25.19 -7.62 32.72
N LYS A 38 25.04 -7.51 34.04
CA LYS A 38 24.75 -8.66 34.93
C LYS A 38 23.35 -9.20 34.72
N ARG A 39 22.34 -8.34 34.56
CA ARG A 39 20.95 -8.74 34.31
C ARG A 39 20.79 -9.48 32.99
N ILE A 40 21.53 -9.10 31.95
CA ILE A 40 21.56 -9.83 30.68
C ILE A 40 22.04 -11.27 30.90
N VAL A 41 23.11 -11.45 31.69
CA VAL A 41 23.67 -12.78 31.98
C VAL A 41 22.71 -13.64 32.80
N SER A 42 22.02 -13.05 33.76
CA SER A 42 21.08 -13.75 34.63
C SER A 42 19.66 -13.91 34.06
N ALA A 43 19.38 -13.31 32.89
CA ALA A 43 18.05 -13.36 32.29
C ALA A 43 17.64 -14.79 31.93
N LYS A 44 16.34 -15.07 32.08
CA LYS A 44 15.73 -16.37 31.75
C LYS A 44 14.55 -16.14 30.82
N PRO A 45 14.51 -16.79 29.63
CA PRO A 45 15.57 -17.65 29.07
C PRO A 45 16.87 -16.88 28.80
N THR A 46 18.01 -17.60 28.74
CA THR A 46 19.32 -16.96 28.52
C THR A 46 19.39 -16.38 27.11
N PRO A 47 19.60 -15.07 26.96
CA PRO A 47 19.56 -14.43 25.66
C PRO A 47 20.76 -14.85 24.82
N GLN A 48 20.51 -15.00 23.52
CA GLN A 48 21.49 -15.44 22.53
C GLN A 48 21.73 -14.35 21.48
N ILE A 49 20.78 -13.43 21.32
CA ILE A 49 20.92 -12.18 20.57
C ILE A 49 20.44 -11.04 21.48
N VAL A 50 21.26 -10.01 21.64
CA VAL A 50 20.91 -8.81 22.42
C VAL A 50 21.15 -7.57 21.60
N GLY A 51 20.14 -6.70 21.49
CA GLY A 51 20.33 -5.35 20.97
C GLY A 51 20.16 -4.29 22.05
N LEU A 52 21.06 -3.32 22.07
CA LEU A 52 21.07 -2.24 23.04
C LEU A 52 20.96 -0.90 22.33
N GLN A 53 20.12 -0.02 22.86
CA GLN A 53 19.92 1.34 22.38
C GLN A 53 20.37 2.36 23.44
N GLU A 54 20.64 3.59 23.01
CA GLU A 54 21.19 4.66 23.84
C GLU A 54 22.45 4.29 24.64
N LEU A 55 23.29 3.41 24.07
CA LEU A 55 24.61 3.07 24.60
C LEU A 55 25.66 3.97 23.96
N TRP A 56 25.84 5.17 24.52
CA TRP A 56 26.57 6.25 23.86
C TRP A 56 28.10 6.20 24.03
N THR A 57 28.63 5.52 25.05
CA THR A 57 30.06 5.54 25.34
C THR A 57 30.71 4.17 25.12
N HIS A 58 31.95 4.18 24.62
CA HIS A 58 32.73 2.96 24.46
C HIS A 58 33.05 2.29 25.80
N GLU A 59 33.24 3.09 26.86
CA GLU A 59 33.51 2.62 28.22
C GLU A 59 32.34 1.77 28.76
N ASP A 60 31.11 2.27 28.63
CA ASP A 60 29.93 1.53 29.08
C ASP A 60 29.71 0.26 28.27
N TYR A 61 29.97 0.32 26.95
CA TYR A 61 29.96 -0.88 26.11
C TYR A 61 30.96 -1.92 26.61
N VAL A 62 32.19 -1.52 26.92
CA VAL A 62 33.21 -2.43 27.46
C VAL A 62 32.78 -3.01 28.82
N ALA A 63 32.13 -2.22 29.68
CA ALA A 63 31.59 -2.69 30.95
C ALA A 63 30.54 -3.80 30.75
N ILE A 64 29.57 -3.59 29.86
CA ILE A 64 28.56 -4.61 29.50
C ILE A 64 29.22 -5.83 28.85
N ARG A 65 30.20 -5.63 27.97
CA ARG A 65 30.94 -6.73 27.31
C ARG A 65 31.70 -7.58 28.30
N LYS A 66 32.31 -6.98 29.32
CA LYS A 66 33.06 -7.71 30.35
C LYS A 66 32.17 -8.74 31.05
N GLU A 67 30.94 -8.35 31.38
CA GLU A 67 29.97 -9.24 32.00
C GLU A 67 29.41 -10.26 30.99
N THR A 68 29.05 -9.83 29.77
CA THR A 68 28.28 -10.67 28.82
C THR A 68 29.10 -11.59 27.91
N ARG A 69 30.41 -11.36 27.72
CA ARG A 69 31.22 -12.04 26.69
C ARG A 69 31.27 -13.56 26.80
N HIS A 70 31.09 -14.12 27.99
CA HIS A 70 31.14 -15.57 28.19
C HIS A 70 29.90 -16.32 27.67
N ILE A 71 28.74 -15.65 27.57
CA ILE A 71 27.52 -16.19 26.94
C ILE A 71 27.27 -15.62 25.53
N LEU A 72 27.73 -14.39 25.28
CA LEU A 72 27.60 -13.67 24.02
C LEU A 72 29.00 -13.28 23.51
N PRO A 73 29.82 -14.21 23.01
CA PRO A 73 31.22 -13.97 22.64
C PRO A 73 31.40 -12.93 21.53
N TYR A 74 30.40 -12.74 20.67
CA TYR A 74 30.45 -11.78 19.57
C TYR A 74 29.68 -10.52 19.94
N GLY A 75 30.22 -9.36 19.62
CA GLY A 75 29.51 -8.11 19.85
C GLY A 75 30.14 -6.96 19.11
N LYS A 76 29.31 -5.97 18.76
CA LYS A 76 29.72 -4.77 18.04
C LYS A 76 29.01 -3.54 18.59
N LEU A 77 29.78 -2.49 18.88
CA LEU A 77 29.30 -1.13 19.09
C LEU A 77 29.28 -0.40 17.75
N TYR A 78 28.20 0.32 17.45
CA TYR A 78 28.01 1.02 16.18
C TYR A 78 28.24 2.53 16.35
N TYR A 79 28.94 3.10 15.37
CA TYR A 79 29.27 4.51 15.33
C TYR A 79 28.39 5.22 14.29
N GLY A 80 27.92 6.41 14.62
CA GLY A 80 27.06 7.26 13.80
C GLY A 80 27.20 8.71 14.28
N GLY A 81 26.93 9.67 13.39
CA GLY A 81 27.02 11.10 13.71
C GLY A 81 28.34 11.51 14.38
N ILE A 82 28.27 12.52 15.25
CA ILE A 82 29.39 13.09 16.00
C ILE A 82 29.65 12.32 17.30
N PHE A 83 28.60 11.83 17.95
CA PHE A 83 28.67 11.25 19.31
C PHE A 83 28.51 9.72 19.35
N GLY A 84 28.43 9.05 18.20
CA GLY A 84 28.11 7.62 18.11
C GLY A 84 26.61 7.41 17.83
N ALA A 85 26.25 6.20 17.38
CA ALA A 85 24.85 5.88 17.05
C ALA A 85 24.02 5.48 18.29
N GLY A 86 24.68 5.22 19.42
CA GLY A 86 24.04 4.70 20.63
C GLY A 86 23.58 3.25 20.50
N LEU A 87 24.10 2.49 19.54
CA LEU A 87 23.58 1.16 19.18
C LEU A 87 24.64 0.08 19.36
N ALA A 88 24.25 -1.07 19.93
CA ALA A 88 25.10 -2.26 20.00
C ALA A 88 24.32 -3.54 19.75
N ILE A 89 24.98 -4.53 19.14
CA ILE A 89 24.47 -5.90 18.95
C ILE A 89 25.45 -6.86 19.60
N LEU A 90 24.96 -7.76 20.44
CA LEU A 90 25.69 -8.86 21.05
C LEU A 90 25.07 -10.19 20.60
N SER A 91 25.89 -11.19 20.34
CA SER A 91 25.44 -12.48 19.81
C SER A 91 26.25 -13.65 20.38
N LYS A 92 25.54 -14.76 20.55
CA LYS A 92 26.10 -16.09 20.81
C LYS A 92 26.92 -16.59 19.62
N TRP A 93 26.52 -16.21 18.41
CA TRP A 93 27.08 -16.70 17.14
C TRP A 93 27.88 -15.62 16.39
N PRO A 94 28.79 -16.02 15.48
CA PRO A 94 29.59 -15.08 14.71
C PRO A 94 28.76 -14.07 13.93
N ILE A 95 29.14 -12.79 14.05
CA ILE A 95 28.66 -11.71 13.18
C ILE A 95 29.55 -11.73 11.93
N GLU A 96 29.03 -12.24 10.81
CA GLU A 96 29.77 -12.35 9.53
C GLU A 96 29.89 -10.98 8.85
N GLU A 97 28.82 -10.19 8.89
CA GLU A 97 28.76 -8.87 8.28
C GLU A 97 28.05 -7.89 9.21
N SER A 98 28.43 -6.62 9.15
CA SER A 98 27.76 -5.59 9.95
C SER A 98 27.92 -4.20 9.34
N SER A 99 26.83 -3.45 9.31
CA SER A 99 26.76 -2.11 8.74
C SER A 99 25.96 -1.17 9.65
N MET A 100 26.26 0.12 9.57
CA MET A 100 25.44 1.16 10.20
C MET A 100 24.78 1.97 9.08
N VAL A 101 23.46 1.97 9.04
CA VAL A 101 22.70 2.71 8.02
C VAL A 101 22.10 3.96 8.66
N PRO A 102 22.64 5.17 8.41
CA PRO A 102 22.08 6.39 8.97
C PRO A 102 20.73 6.73 8.33
N TYR A 103 19.78 7.22 9.12
CA TYR A 103 18.52 7.72 8.58
C TYR A 103 18.71 9.00 7.78
N ARG A 104 17.95 9.19 6.70
CA ARG A 104 18.06 10.40 5.87
C ARG A 104 17.44 11.62 6.56
N LEU A 105 16.34 11.41 7.29
CA LEU A 105 15.70 12.41 8.13
C LEU A 105 16.09 12.16 9.59
N ASN A 106 16.95 13.04 10.11
CA ASN A 106 17.66 12.85 11.38
C ASN A 106 17.57 14.09 12.29
N GLY A 107 16.41 14.74 12.30
CA GLY A 107 16.15 15.91 13.13
C GLY A 107 16.76 17.20 12.63
N ARG A 108 16.73 18.25 13.47
CA ARG A 108 17.03 19.63 13.08
C ARG A 108 18.25 20.20 13.81
N PRO A 109 19.18 20.90 13.13
CA PRO A 109 20.32 21.56 13.76
C PRO A 109 19.91 22.64 14.75
N THR A 110 18.75 23.29 14.53
CA THR A 110 18.23 24.33 15.42
C THR A 110 17.69 23.77 16.73
N ALA A 111 17.30 22.49 16.77
CA ALA A 111 16.90 21.79 17.97
C ALA A 111 18.12 21.18 18.68
N PHE A 112 19.22 21.94 18.76
CA PHE A 112 20.52 21.45 19.23
C PHE A 112 20.47 20.86 20.64
N PHE A 113 19.58 21.37 21.50
CA PHE A 113 19.36 20.91 22.87
C PHE A 113 18.66 19.54 22.96
N ARG A 114 18.04 19.06 21.87
CA ARG A 114 17.45 17.71 21.80
C ARG A 114 18.46 16.64 21.41
N GLY A 115 19.64 17.02 20.90
CA GLY A 115 20.76 16.10 20.61
C GLY A 115 20.59 15.20 19.37
N ASP A 116 19.35 14.90 18.95
CA ASP A 116 19.04 13.94 17.89
C ASP A 116 19.79 14.19 16.56
N TRP A 117 19.99 15.47 16.20
CA TRP A 117 20.69 15.83 14.96
C TRP A 117 22.18 15.49 14.97
N TYR A 118 22.84 15.62 16.12
CA TYR A 118 24.29 15.37 16.22
C TYR A 118 24.64 13.91 16.35
N VAL A 119 23.76 13.12 16.95
CA VAL A 119 23.99 11.70 17.20
C VAL A 119 23.90 10.86 15.93
N GLY A 120 23.15 11.33 14.92
CA GLY A 120 23.02 10.63 13.64
C GLY A 120 22.37 9.25 13.81
N LYS A 121 21.07 9.25 14.14
CA LYS A 121 20.27 8.03 14.31
C LYS A 121 20.28 7.18 13.03
N GLY A 122 20.04 5.89 13.20
CA GLY A 122 20.04 4.94 12.10
C GLY A 122 19.83 3.51 12.59
N VAL A 123 20.13 2.55 11.72
CA VAL A 123 19.93 1.12 11.95
C VAL A 123 21.28 0.43 12.02
N ALA A 124 21.57 -0.19 13.17
CA ALA A 124 22.66 -1.12 13.32
C ALA A 124 22.24 -2.48 12.75
N CYS A 125 22.95 -2.93 11.70
CA CYS A 125 22.67 -4.18 11.01
C CYS A 125 23.77 -5.21 11.33
N ALA A 126 23.37 -6.45 11.61
CA ALA A 126 24.29 -7.57 11.79
C ALA A 126 23.75 -8.81 11.08
N ARG A 127 24.58 -9.45 10.24
CA ARG A 127 24.30 -10.75 9.64
C ARG A 127 24.99 -11.84 10.45
N ILE A 128 24.22 -12.72 11.08
CA ILE A 128 24.67 -13.68 12.08
C ILE A 128 24.47 -15.09 11.56
N ARG A 129 25.53 -15.90 11.57
CA ARG A 129 25.50 -17.31 11.13
C ARG A 129 25.13 -18.23 12.29
N ILE A 130 23.93 -18.81 12.25
CA ILE A 130 23.42 -19.63 13.36
C ILE A 130 23.58 -21.14 13.12
N GLY A 131 23.81 -21.57 11.89
CA GLY A 131 23.97 -22.97 11.50
C GLY A 131 24.93 -23.16 10.33
N SER A 132 24.98 -24.35 9.75
CA SER A 132 25.93 -24.72 8.68
C SER A 132 25.37 -24.54 7.27
N GLY A 133 24.04 -24.49 7.14
CA GLY A 133 23.34 -24.30 5.89
C GLY A 133 23.48 -22.87 5.36
N PRO A 134 23.34 -22.70 4.03
CA PRO A 134 23.50 -21.40 3.38
C PRO A 134 22.47 -20.38 3.88
N LYS A 135 21.26 -20.82 4.25
CA LYS A 135 20.16 -20.00 4.77
C LYS A 135 20.07 -19.93 6.29
N ASP A 136 20.98 -20.57 7.04
CA ASP A 136 21.01 -20.52 8.51
C ASP A 136 21.57 -19.18 9.01
N ILE A 137 20.86 -18.11 8.68
CA ILE A 137 21.27 -16.73 8.90
C ILE A 137 20.13 -16.00 9.59
N VAL A 138 20.53 -15.21 10.59
CA VAL A 138 19.69 -14.21 11.22
C VAL A 138 20.25 -12.84 10.88
N GLU A 139 19.44 -11.97 10.32
CA GLU A 139 19.78 -10.55 10.16
C GLU A 139 19.09 -9.74 11.26
N VAL A 140 19.90 -9.10 12.11
CA VAL A 140 19.44 -8.32 13.26
C VAL A 140 19.55 -6.84 12.94
N PHE A 141 18.45 -6.11 13.13
CA PHE A 141 18.33 -4.67 12.94
C PHE A 141 18.01 -4.02 14.28
N THR A 142 18.98 -3.35 14.89
CA THR A 142 18.79 -2.61 16.14
C THR A 142 18.66 -1.13 15.84
N THR A 143 17.60 -0.48 16.34
CA THR A 143 17.38 0.97 16.12
C THR A 143 16.79 1.66 17.34
N HIS A 144 16.91 2.99 17.36
CA HIS A 144 16.01 3.85 18.14
C HIS A 144 15.51 4.99 17.24
N LEU A 145 14.20 5.19 17.18
CA LEU A 145 13.60 6.26 16.35
C LEU A 145 13.60 7.59 17.09
N HIS A 146 13.23 8.68 16.41
CA HIS A 146 13.00 9.97 17.10
C HIS A 146 11.94 9.85 18.20
N ALA A 147 12.11 10.58 19.30
CA ALA A 147 11.08 10.66 20.33
C ALA A 147 9.94 11.62 19.93
N PRO A 148 8.69 11.38 20.38
CA PRO A 148 7.58 12.32 20.25
C PRO A 148 7.71 13.45 21.29
N TYR A 149 8.41 14.53 20.94
CA TYR A 149 8.57 15.69 21.83
C TYR A 149 7.32 16.57 21.97
N GLU A 150 6.36 16.41 21.05
CA GLU A 150 5.15 17.21 20.93
C GLU A 150 3.97 16.27 20.68
N VAL A 151 2.78 16.66 21.12
CA VAL A 151 1.56 15.84 20.96
C VAL A 151 0.92 16.15 19.61
N GLU A 152 0.42 15.11 18.94
CA GLU A 152 -0.37 15.26 17.71
C GLU A 152 -1.60 16.17 17.93
N PRO A 153 -1.96 17.01 16.94
CA PRO A 153 -1.45 17.05 15.56
C PRO A 153 -0.21 17.95 15.36
N HIS A 154 0.36 18.50 16.43
CA HIS A 154 1.45 19.48 16.34
C HIS A 154 2.86 18.86 16.36
N ASP A 155 2.96 17.52 16.28
CA ASP A 155 4.23 16.84 16.35
C ASP A 155 5.13 17.19 15.16
N SER A 156 6.13 18.03 15.42
CA SER A 156 7.07 18.49 14.41
C SER A 156 8.05 17.42 13.92
N TYR A 157 8.08 16.23 14.52
CA TYR A 157 8.97 15.09 14.18
C TYR A 157 8.22 13.88 13.64
N ILE A 158 6.89 13.92 13.52
CA ILE A 158 6.11 12.82 12.95
C ILE A 158 6.61 12.42 11.55
N SER A 159 6.93 13.38 10.68
CA SER A 159 7.50 13.12 9.35
C SER A 159 8.86 12.43 9.40
N HIS A 160 9.69 12.74 10.41
CA HIS A 160 10.98 12.07 10.62
C HIS A 160 10.74 10.62 11.04
N ARG A 161 9.94 10.37 12.08
CA ARG A 161 9.67 9.01 12.56
C ARG A 161 9.03 8.12 11.49
N THR A 162 8.07 8.64 10.73
CA THR A 162 7.41 7.90 9.64
C THR A 162 8.42 7.52 8.55
N ALA A 163 9.32 8.43 8.16
CA ALA A 163 10.39 8.12 7.21
C ALA A 163 11.39 7.09 7.76
N GLN A 164 11.75 7.19 9.05
CA GLN A 164 12.65 6.23 9.68
C GLN A 164 12.05 4.82 9.77
N ALA A 165 10.76 4.72 10.10
CA ALA A 165 10.00 3.46 10.09
C ALA A 165 9.95 2.85 8.68
N TRP A 166 9.75 3.68 7.65
CA TRP A 166 9.82 3.25 6.25
C TRP A 166 11.21 2.73 5.86
N GLU A 167 12.27 3.46 6.22
CA GLU A 167 13.65 3.09 5.89
C GLU A 167 14.05 1.75 6.53
N ILE A 168 13.74 1.52 7.81
CA ILE A 168 14.05 0.23 8.45
C ILE A 168 13.20 -0.91 7.88
N ALA A 169 11.93 -0.68 7.56
CA ALA A 169 11.09 -1.71 6.95
C ALA A 169 11.67 -2.24 5.62
N LYS A 170 12.29 -1.37 4.81
CA LYS A 170 13.00 -1.80 3.59
C LYS A 170 14.19 -2.72 3.88
N LEU A 171 14.96 -2.44 4.93
CA LEU A 171 16.10 -3.28 5.33
C LEU A 171 15.64 -4.66 5.80
N ILE A 172 14.59 -4.68 6.62
CA ILE A 172 13.95 -5.91 7.13
C ILE A 172 13.44 -6.74 5.96
N ARG A 173 12.67 -6.14 5.04
CA ARG A 173 12.19 -6.81 3.83
C ARG A 173 13.33 -7.39 3.02
N GLY A 174 14.40 -6.63 2.80
CA GLY A 174 15.55 -7.12 2.06
C GLY A 174 16.18 -8.38 2.66
N ALA A 175 16.22 -8.51 3.99
CA ALA A 175 16.69 -9.73 4.66
C ALA A 175 15.73 -10.90 4.47
N ALA A 176 14.43 -10.66 4.63
CA ALA A 176 13.40 -11.67 4.43
C ALA A 176 13.34 -12.16 2.97
N ASP A 177 13.50 -11.28 1.99
CA ASP A 177 13.56 -11.63 0.56
C ASP A 177 14.76 -12.54 0.22
N ARG A 178 15.83 -12.49 1.02
CA ARG A 178 16.97 -13.42 0.94
C ARG A 178 16.70 -14.77 1.62
N GLY A 179 15.55 -14.93 2.27
CA GLY A 179 15.18 -16.10 3.06
C GLY A 179 15.95 -16.22 4.38
N HIS A 180 16.44 -15.10 4.91
CA HIS A 180 17.03 -15.05 6.24
C HIS A 180 15.94 -14.77 7.28
N LEU A 181 16.13 -15.23 8.52
CA LEU A 181 15.31 -14.77 9.64
C LEU A 181 15.65 -13.30 9.91
N ALA A 182 14.71 -12.39 9.66
CA ALA A 182 14.84 -10.98 9.96
C ALA A 182 14.33 -10.71 11.38
N ILE A 183 15.15 -10.06 12.20
CA ILE A 183 14.80 -9.61 13.55
C ILE A 183 15.06 -8.11 13.64
N ALA A 184 14.02 -7.31 13.84
CA ALA A 184 14.19 -5.89 14.14
C ALA A 184 13.79 -5.60 15.58
N LEU A 185 14.62 -4.89 16.32
CA LEU A 185 14.40 -4.67 17.75
C LEU A 185 14.90 -3.31 18.22
N GLY A 186 14.32 -2.84 19.31
CA GLY A 186 14.75 -1.62 20.00
C GLY A 186 13.61 -0.68 20.32
N ASP A 187 13.96 0.58 20.61
CA ASP A 187 13.01 1.64 20.96
C ASP A 187 12.49 2.34 19.71
N PHE A 188 11.35 1.90 19.21
CA PHE A 188 10.75 2.49 18.01
C PHE A 188 10.01 3.80 18.30
N ASN A 189 9.91 4.24 19.57
CA ASN A 189 9.21 5.47 19.94
C ASN A 189 7.81 5.59 19.31
N MET A 190 7.13 4.46 19.18
CA MET A 190 5.81 4.35 18.55
C MET A 190 4.91 3.45 19.40
N ILE A 191 3.61 3.70 19.37
CA ILE A 191 2.61 2.87 20.06
C ILE A 191 2.05 1.80 19.10
N PRO A 192 1.49 0.69 19.62
CA PRO A 192 0.96 -0.38 18.77
C PRO A 192 -0.14 0.11 17.82
N LEU A 193 -0.14 -0.36 16.57
CA LEU A 193 -1.06 0.05 15.50
C LEU A 193 -1.03 1.53 15.10
N SER A 194 -0.10 2.33 15.64
CA SER A 194 0.21 3.65 15.07
C SER A 194 0.65 3.54 13.61
N LEU A 195 0.63 4.66 12.88
CA LEU A 195 1.05 4.71 11.48
C LEU A 195 2.46 4.11 11.26
N ALA A 196 3.43 4.47 12.10
CA ALA A 196 4.79 3.93 12.04
C ALA A 196 4.85 2.42 12.32
N HIS A 197 4.05 1.93 13.28
CA HIS A 197 3.97 0.50 13.60
C HIS A 197 3.39 -0.29 12.42
N ARG A 198 2.26 0.17 11.86
CA ARG A 198 1.64 -0.44 10.68
C ARG A 198 2.58 -0.42 9.47
N LEU A 199 3.33 0.66 9.25
CA LEU A 199 4.34 0.74 8.18
C LEU A 199 5.37 -0.38 8.30
N VAL A 200 5.89 -0.66 9.50
CA VAL A 200 6.88 -1.73 9.70
C VAL A 200 6.27 -3.10 9.44
N THR A 201 5.09 -3.39 9.98
CA THR A 201 4.45 -4.73 9.88
C THR A 201 3.82 -4.99 8.51
N SER A 202 3.47 -3.96 7.74
CA SER A 202 2.91 -4.11 6.39
C SER A 202 3.99 -4.10 5.32
N HIS A 203 4.97 -3.19 5.42
CA HIS A 203 6.00 -3.02 4.39
C HIS A 203 7.16 -4.03 4.50
N ALA A 204 7.22 -4.80 5.59
CA ALA A 204 8.13 -5.93 5.78
C ALA A 204 7.38 -7.17 6.25
N PRO A 205 7.76 -8.38 5.80
CA PRO A 205 7.09 -9.64 6.17
C PRO A 205 7.52 -10.09 7.58
N VAL A 206 7.20 -9.28 8.58
CA VAL A 206 7.49 -9.50 9.99
C VAL A 206 6.26 -9.23 10.84
N GLN A 207 6.17 -9.91 11.97
CA GLN A 207 5.15 -9.67 12.98
C GLN A 207 5.74 -9.07 14.25
N ASP A 208 4.95 -8.24 14.93
CA ASP A 208 5.21 -7.81 16.30
C ASP A 208 5.06 -9.03 17.22
N VAL A 209 6.17 -9.52 17.80
CA VAL A 209 6.15 -10.76 18.58
C VAL A 209 5.23 -10.68 19.79
N TRP A 210 5.04 -9.47 20.35
CA TRP A 210 4.15 -9.31 21.50
C TRP A 210 2.69 -9.42 21.07
N ARG A 211 2.30 -8.77 19.97
CA ARG A 211 0.92 -8.85 19.45
C ARG A 211 0.59 -10.22 18.86
N ALA A 212 1.58 -10.97 18.39
CA ALA A 212 1.38 -12.36 17.98
C ALA A 212 0.86 -13.23 19.13
N LEU A 213 1.31 -12.97 20.37
CA LEU A 213 0.87 -13.69 21.57
C LEU A 213 -0.30 -13.00 22.29
N HIS A 214 -0.35 -11.67 22.24
CA HIS A 214 -1.37 -10.83 22.87
C HIS A 214 -2.00 -9.88 21.85
N PRO A 215 -2.85 -10.37 20.92
CA PRO A 215 -3.45 -9.55 19.86
C PRO A 215 -4.23 -8.35 20.40
N ASP A 216 -4.77 -8.49 21.61
CA ASP A 216 -5.56 -7.49 22.29
C ASP A 216 -4.77 -6.53 23.17
N SER A 217 -3.43 -6.61 23.23
CA SER A 217 -2.58 -5.73 24.05
C SER A 217 -2.91 -4.24 23.82
N SER A 218 -2.75 -3.39 24.83
CA SER A 218 -3.08 -1.95 24.74
C SER A 218 -2.44 -1.23 23.55
N LEU A 219 -3.17 -0.26 22.99
CA LEU A 219 -2.73 0.54 21.84
C LEU A 219 -1.94 1.79 22.25
N GLY A 220 -1.84 2.08 23.54
CA GLY A 220 -1.20 3.27 24.10
C GLY A 220 -1.40 3.28 25.62
N ALA A 221 -1.18 4.43 26.25
CA ALA A 221 -1.50 4.59 27.66
C ALA A 221 -3.02 4.60 27.86
N ALA A 222 -3.51 4.16 29.02
CA ALA A 222 -4.96 4.15 29.31
C ALA A 222 -5.59 5.56 29.29
N ILE A 223 -4.77 6.60 29.43
CA ILE A 223 -5.18 8.00 29.30
C ILE A 223 -5.26 8.49 27.85
N ASP A 224 -4.67 7.77 26.90
CA ASP A 224 -4.62 8.15 25.50
C ASP A 224 -5.99 7.95 24.83
N LYS A 225 -6.25 8.75 23.78
CA LYS A 225 -7.53 8.72 23.07
C LYS A 225 -7.82 7.35 22.45
N SER A 226 -6.80 6.69 21.90
CA SER A 226 -6.92 5.36 21.27
C SER A 226 -7.42 4.31 22.26
N GLU A 227 -6.88 4.29 23.47
CA GLU A 227 -7.24 3.28 24.46
C GLU A 227 -8.55 3.62 25.20
N LYS A 228 -8.82 4.91 25.43
CA LYS A 228 -10.15 5.35 25.90
C LYS A 228 -11.27 4.95 24.96
N ALA A 229 -11.04 4.99 23.64
CA ALA A 229 -12.03 4.58 22.65
C ALA A 229 -12.39 3.09 22.73
N ARG A 230 -11.48 2.24 23.22
CA ARG A 230 -11.74 0.81 23.44
C ARG A 230 -12.60 0.54 24.68
N MET A 231 -12.92 1.57 25.47
CA MET A 231 -13.68 1.48 26.73
C MET A 231 -13.13 0.43 27.69
N ARG A 232 -11.81 0.21 27.66
CA ARG A 232 -11.12 -0.67 28.60
C ARG A 232 -10.79 0.11 29.87
N GLY A 233 -10.93 -0.55 31.02
CA GLY A 233 -10.57 0.04 32.31
C GLY A 233 -9.07 0.35 32.41
N VAL A 234 -8.70 1.14 33.42
CA VAL A 234 -7.28 1.43 33.67
C VAL A 234 -6.58 0.14 34.14
N PRO A 235 -5.53 -0.33 33.45
CA PRO A 235 -4.85 -1.57 33.79
C PRO A 235 -4.03 -1.39 35.08
N THR A 236 -3.78 -2.50 35.77
CA THR A 236 -2.82 -2.56 36.86
C THR A 236 -1.41 -2.75 36.33
N ALA A 237 -0.40 -2.47 37.16
CA ALA A 237 0.99 -2.74 36.83
C ALA A 237 1.23 -4.22 36.46
N ALA A 238 0.56 -5.18 37.13
CA ALA A 238 0.59 -6.60 36.77
C ALA A 238 0.13 -6.84 35.32
N LEU A 239 -1.07 -6.37 34.98
CA LEU A 239 -1.67 -6.55 33.66
C LEU A 239 -0.81 -5.89 32.57
N ASN A 240 -0.21 -4.75 32.90
CA ASN A 240 0.68 -4.04 32.01
C ASN A 240 1.96 -4.82 31.66
N LEU A 241 2.53 -5.55 32.62
CA LEU A 241 3.70 -6.39 32.38
C LEU A 241 3.35 -7.68 31.63
N THR A 242 2.21 -8.31 31.93
CA THR A 242 1.89 -9.66 31.43
C THR A 242 1.07 -9.67 30.15
N GLU A 243 0.18 -8.70 29.93
CA GLU A 243 -0.68 -8.67 28.74
C GLU A 243 -0.31 -7.53 27.79
N ASN A 244 -0.09 -6.32 28.32
CA ASN A 244 0.12 -5.15 27.46
C ASN A 244 1.57 -4.99 26.97
N GLY A 245 2.54 -5.63 27.63
CA GLY A 245 3.96 -5.56 27.27
C GLY A 245 4.55 -4.18 27.44
N ILE A 246 4.17 -3.48 28.51
CA ILE A 246 4.57 -2.11 28.76
C ILE A 246 6.06 -2.02 29.05
N THR A 247 6.73 -1.06 28.41
CA THR A 247 8.18 -0.87 28.54
C THR A 247 8.54 0.47 29.16
N CYS A 248 7.66 1.48 29.08
CA CYS A 248 7.96 2.81 29.61
C CYS A 248 6.76 3.42 30.35
N ASP A 249 7.01 4.52 31.05
CA ASP A 249 6.01 5.35 31.74
C ASP A 249 5.18 4.64 32.83
N SER A 250 5.56 3.41 33.19
CA SER A 250 4.93 2.65 34.26
C SER A 250 5.23 3.25 35.63
N VAL A 251 4.27 3.13 36.55
CA VAL A 251 4.45 3.40 37.99
C VAL A 251 5.57 2.57 38.62
N LEU A 252 5.98 1.45 38.02
CA LEU A 252 7.13 0.65 38.49
C LEU A 252 8.48 1.29 38.12
N ASN A 253 8.51 2.21 37.16
CA ASN A 253 9.74 2.85 36.73
C ASN A 253 10.04 4.09 37.58
N THR A 254 11.10 4.03 38.38
CA THR A 254 11.44 5.10 39.33
C THR A 254 11.78 6.43 38.67
N TRP A 255 12.16 6.44 37.38
CA TRP A 255 12.46 7.67 36.65
C TRP A 255 11.21 8.48 36.29
N ARG A 256 10.03 7.91 36.52
CA ARG A 256 8.72 8.54 36.30
C ARG A 256 8.02 8.94 37.59
N TRP A 257 8.61 8.58 38.73
CA TRP A 257 8.21 9.07 40.04
C TRP A 257 8.50 10.56 40.17
N ASP A 258 7.79 11.21 41.08
CA ASP A 258 8.06 12.61 41.35
C ASP A 258 9.44 12.81 42.01
N LYS A 259 9.90 14.07 42.09
CA LYS A 259 11.23 14.37 42.66
C LYS A 259 11.34 14.03 44.14
N GLU A 260 10.23 14.03 44.89
CA GLU A 260 10.22 13.75 46.33
C GLU A 260 10.35 12.25 46.59
N GLU A 261 9.68 11.43 45.79
CA GLU A 261 9.79 9.98 45.78
C GLU A 261 11.18 9.52 45.34
N GLN A 262 11.73 10.11 44.27
CA GLN A 262 13.11 9.81 43.83
C GLN A 262 14.15 10.15 44.91
N GLN A 263 13.92 11.18 45.72
CA GLN A 263 14.80 11.52 46.85
C GLN A 263 14.80 10.46 47.96
N LYS A 264 13.81 9.55 48.01
CA LYS A 264 13.79 8.42 48.95
C LYS A 264 14.62 7.24 48.49
N LEU A 265 15.13 7.26 47.26
CA LEU A 265 15.99 6.20 46.70
C LEU A 265 17.47 6.42 47.04
N GLY A 266 18.24 5.35 47.05
CA GLY A 266 19.69 5.37 47.21
C GLY A 266 20.24 4.37 48.24
N PRO A 267 21.57 4.30 48.37
CA PRO A 267 22.23 3.34 49.26
C PRO A 267 21.81 3.53 50.73
N GLY A 268 21.47 2.43 51.40
CA GLY A 268 21.13 2.41 52.83
C GLY A 268 19.72 2.93 53.17
N LYS A 269 18.90 3.31 52.19
CA LYS A 269 17.50 3.70 52.40
C LYS A 269 16.58 2.46 52.37
N PRO A 270 15.39 2.51 53.00
CA PRO A 270 14.43 1.41 52.94
C PRO A 270 13.94 1.15 51.51
N ALA A 271 13.80 -0.14 51.15
CA ALA A 271 13.23 -0.54 49.87
C ALA A 271 11.78 -0.08 49.73
N ILE A 272 11.47 0.56 48.60
CA ILE A 272 10.10 0.96 48.25
C ILE A 272 9.59 -0.05 47.24
N GLU A 273 8.58 -0.82 47.64
CA GLU A 273 7.91 -1.79 46.79
C GLU A 273 6.57 -1.22 46.33
N VAL A 274 6.34 -1.20 45.02
CA VAL A 274 5.07 -0.79 44.43
C VAL A 274 4.22 -2.04 44.19
N PRO A 275 3.07 -2.20 44.85
CA PRO A 275 2.21 -3.36 44.65
C PRO A 275 1.82 -3.51 43.18
N LEU A 276 1.88 -4.73 42.63
CA LEU A 276 1.51 -4.99 41.23
C LEU A 276 0.02 -4.75 40.94
N SER A 277 -0.82 -4.65 41.98
CA SER A 277 -2.22 -4.25 41.86
C SER A 277 -2.42 -2.73 41.68
N THR A 278 -1.34 -1.94 41.71
CA THR A 278 -1.40 -0.48 41.56
C THR A 278 -1.89 -0.11 40.15
N SER A 279 -2.82 0.84 40.08
CA SER A 279 -3.32 1.40 38.81
C SER A 279 -2.20 2.12 38.07
N ASP A 280 -2.03 1.81 36.79
CA ASP A 280 -0.89 2.27 35.99
C ASP A 280 -1.36 2.93 34.67
N PRO A 281 -1.93 4.15 34.76
CA PRO A 281 -2.65 4.78 33.65
C PRO A 281 -1.76 5.37 32.55
N LYS A 282 -0.47 5.60 32.82
CA LYS A 282 0.47 6.29 31.93
C LYS A 282 1.40 5.35 31.16
N ALA A 283 1.50 4.11 31.62
CA ALA A 283 2.27 3.05 31.01
C ALA A 283 1.93 2.84 29.53
N LYS A 284 2.96 2.71 28.68
CA LYS A 284 2.82 2.36 27.26
C LYS A 284 4.00 1.50 26.77
N ARG A 285 3.81 0.84 25.64
CA ARG A 285 4.87 0.07 24.96
C ARG A 285 5.49 0.91 23.85
N LEU A 286 6.81 1.09 23.90
CA LEU A 286 7.60 1.77 22.86
C LEU A 286 8.73 0.90 22.31
N ASP A 287 9.11 -0.17 23.01
CA ASP A 287 10.16 -1.09 22.60
C ASP A 287 9.54 -2.35 21.99
N TYR A 288 10.13 -2.81 20.90
CA TYR A 288 9.58 -3.91 20.11
C TYR A 288 10.66 -4.92 19.74
N ILE A 289 10.20 -6.15 19.50
CA ILE A 289 10.89 -7.15 18.70
C ILE A 289 9.92 -7.51 17.57
N PHE A 290 10.36 -7.33 16.33
CA PHE A 290 9.69 -7.80 15.12
C PHE A 290 10.48 -8.98 14.57
N ALA A 291 9.80 -10.04 14.17
CA ALA A 291 10.44 -11.23 13.62
C ALA A 291 9.67 -11.80 12.43
N GLY A 292 10.39 -12.34 11.45
CA GLY A 292 9.83 -13.04 10.31
C GLY A 292 10.92 -13.48 9.33
N ASP A 293 10.70 -14.57 8.61
CA ASP A 293 11.68 -15.17 7.69
C ASP A 293 11.23 -15.11 6.22
N GLY A 294 10.14 -14.40 5.91
CA GLY A 294 9.65 -14.16 4.55
C GLY A 294 9.17 -15.39 3.79
N LYS A 295 9.00 -16.53 4.47
CA LYS A 295 8.59 -17.79 3.83
C LYS A 295 7.17 -17.72 3.28
N ARG A 296 6.99 -18.21 2.04
CA ARG A 296 5.71 -18.28 1.32
C ARG A 296 4.95 -19.56 1.70
N HIS A 297 3.63 -19.53 1.53
CA HIS A 297 2.75 -20.71 1.69
C HIS A 297 3.34 -21.92 0.92
N GLY A 298 3.60 -23.03 1.61
CA GLY A 298 4.09 -24.28 1.02
C GLY A 298 5.58 -24.62 1.25
N GLU A 299 6.39 -23.73 1.83
CA GLU A 299 7.75 -24.08 2.26
C GLU A 299 7.75 -24.85 3.60
N ALA A 300 8.58 -25.90 3.72
CA ALA A 300 8.68 -26.68 4.94
C ALA A 300 9.38 -25.89 6.06
N GLY A 301 8.73 -25.86 7.23
CA GLY A 301 9.23 -25.27 8.47
C GLY A 301 9.14 -23.74 8.56
N ALA A 302 8.87 -23.15 9.73
CA ALA A 302 8.88 -21.71 9.95
C ALA A 302 9.31 -21.34 11.37
N TRP A 303 9.88 -20.14 11.55
CA TRP A 303 10.10 -19.56 12.86
C TRP A 303 8.79 -19.01 13.45
N VAL A 304 8.35 -19.58 14.57
CA VAL A 304 7.15 -19.17 15.29
C VAL A 304 7.53 -18.49 16.61
N VAL A 305 6.71 -17.53 17.03
CA VAL A 305 6.87 -16.87 18.33
C VAL A 305 6.35 -17.83 19.40
N GLU A 306 7.23 -18.26 20.31
CA GLU A 306 6.87 -19.15 21.41
C GLU A 306 6.50 -18.37 22.68
N SER A 307 7.28 -17.35 23.02
CA SER A 307 7.03 -16.53 24.22
C SER A 307 7.59 -15.12 24.06
N ALA A 308 7.03 -14.17 24.81
CA ALA A 308 7.54 -12.82 24.98
C ALA A 308 7.36 -12.38 26.44
N TYR A 309 8.24 -11.53 26.95
CA TYR A 309 8.19 -11.04 28.33
C TYR A 309 8.82 -9.64 28.49
N VAL A 310 8.31 -8.88 29.47
CA VAL A 310 8.96 -7.66 29.94
C VAL A 310 9.92 -8.03 31.07
N GLY A 311 11.18 -7.63 30.96
CA GLY A 311 12.23 -7.94 31.93
C GLY A 311 12.93 -6.69 32.47
N MET A 312 13.82 -6.88 33.44
CA MET A 312 14.58 -5.80 34.10
C MET A 312 13.67 -4.73 34.74
N THR A 313 12.56 -5.17 35.31
CA THR A 313 11.62 -4.32 36.04
C THR A 313 12.09 -4.04 37.48
N GLU A 314 12.96 -4.90 38.01
CA GLU A 314 13.45 -4.77 39.38
C GLU A 314 14.51 -3.66 39.48
N PRO A 315 14.49 -2.86 40.56
CA PRO A 315 15.42 -1.76 40.74
C PRO A 315 16.87 -2.25 40.93
N HIS A 316 17.82 -1.33 40.76
CA HIS A 316 19.23 -1.55 41.06
C HIS A 316 19.38 -1.93 42.55
N PRO A 317 20.12 -3.00 42.90
CA PRO A 317 20.19 -3.52 44.27
C PRO A 317 20.70 -2.49 45.30
N THR A 318 21.72 -1.71 44.94
CA THR A 318 22.29 -0.67 45.82
C THR A 318 21.53 0.67 45.78
N PHE A 319 21.24 1.18 44.58
CA PHE A 319 20.70 2.54 44.40
C PHE A 319 19.17 2.59 44.37
N GLN A 320 18.51 1.45 44.26
CA GLN A 320 17.05 1.28 44.29
C GLN A 320 16.30 2.04 43.18
N CYS A 321 17.00 2.53 42.16
CA CYS A 321 16.40 3.11 40.96
C CYS A 321 16.31 2.08 39.83
N SER A 322 15.36 2.26 38.91
CA SER A 322 15.25 1.46 37.69
C SER A 322 16.52 1.54 36.85
N LEU A 323 16.87 0.44 36.19
CA LEU A 323 18.12 0.34 35.42
C LEU A 323 18.13 1.20 34.17
N SER A 324 16.96 1.52 33.64
CA SER A 324 16.75 2.47 32.56
C SER A 324 15.36 3.11 32.74
N ASP A 325 15.08 4.19 32.01
CA ASP A 325 13.72 4.74 31.92
C ASP A 325 12.81 3.89 31.01
N HIS A 326 13.35 2.81 30.45
CA HIS A 326 12.66 1.70 29.81
C HIS A 326 12.92 0.37 30.53
N PHE A 327 11.98 -0.57 30.40
CA PHE A 327 12.16 -1.99 30.73
C PHE A 327 12.56 -2.77 29.48
N SER A 328 13.25 -3.89 29.66
CA SER A 328 13.67 -4.73 28.54
C SER A 328 12.50 -5.54 27.98
N VAL A 329 12.56 -5.86 26.69
CA VAL A 329 11.66 -6.82 26.05
C VAL A 329 12.48 -8.04 25.64
N GLY A 330 11.98 -9.23 25.98
CA GLY A 330 12.56 -10.50 25.56
C GLY A 330 11.55 -11.34 24.77
N ALA A 331 12.05 -12.18 23.87
CA ALA A 331 11.23 -13.11 23.10
C ALA A 331 11.99 -14.39 22.75
N THR A 332 11.23 -15.47 22.62
CA THR A 332 11.72 -16.79 22.20
C THR A 332 11.09 -17.15 20.87
N LEU A 333 11.91 -17.40 19.85
CA LEU A 333 11.47 -17.93 18.57
C LEU A 333 11.82 -19.41 18.49
N ARG A 334 10.89 -20.26 18.08
CA ARG A 334 11.09 -21.69 17.90
C ARG A 334 10.90 -22.08 16.44
N TRP A 335 11.75 -22.96 15.93
CA TRP A 335 11.54 -23.58 14.62
C TRP A 335 10.44 -24.64 14.69
N SER A 336 9.47 -24.60 13.78
CA SER A 336 8.35 -25.55 13.72
C SER A 336 8.24 -26.16 12.32
N ASP A 337 8.31 -27.49 12.21
CA ASP A 337 8.14 -28.23 10.95
C ASP A 337 6.64 -28.40 10.60
N ILE A 338 6.13 -27.61 9.67
CA ILE A 338 4.70 -27.57 9.29
C ILE A 338 4.22 -28.86 8.58
N ALA A 339 5.12 -29.78 8.21
CA ALA A 339 4.80 -30.95 7.38
C ALA A 339 4.23 -32.19 8.11
N GLY A 340 3.75 -32.10 9.37
CA GLY A 340 3.45 -33.34 10.14
C GLY A 340 2.34 -33.35 11.19
N GLN A 341 1.55 -32.28 11.40
CA GLN A 341 0.53 -32.28 12.46
C GLN A 341 -0.91 -32.28 11.94
N GLU A 342 -1.27 -33.34 11.21
CA GLU A 342 -2.61 -33.92 11.25
C GLU A 342 -2.50 -35.34 11.84
N SER A 343 -2.50 -35.47 13.17
CA SER A 343 -3.08 -36.59 13.92
C SER A 343 -2.63 -36.61 15.39
N ASN A 344 -3.60 -36.88 16.27
CA ASN A 344 -3.52 -37.30 17.68
C ASN A 344 -3.33 -36.25 18.79
N GLY A 345 -4.37 -36.13 19.62
CA GLY A 345 -4.21 -35.79 21.03
C GLY A 345 -5.39 -35.04 21.67
N ALA A 346 -6.48 -35.73 21.97
CA ALA A 346 -7.54 -35.24 22.85
C ALA A 346 -7.04 -35.09 24.30
N LEU A 347 -7.43 -34.01 25.02
CA LEU A 347 -7.58 -33.97 26.49
C LEU A 347 -8.44 -32.77 26.94
N GLN A 348 -9.70 -33.09 27.29
CA GLN A 348 -10.56 -32.59 28.39
C GLN A 348 -10.80 -31.08 28.64
N ASN A 349 -12.05 -30.65 28.36
CA ASN A 349 -12.72 -29.46 28.91
C ASN A 349 -13.49 -29.79 30.21
N PRO A 350 -13.70 -28.80 31.11
CA PRO A 350 -15.04 -28.57 31.72
C PRO A 350 -15.39 -27.04 31.79
N PRO A 351 -16.56 -26.58 32.29
CA PRO A 351 -17.71 -26.17 31.45
C PRO A 351 -18.15 -24.68 31.56
N VAL A 352 -18.67 -24.13 30.44
CA VAL A 352 -19.87 -23.26 30.23
C VAL A 352 -20.02 -21.98 31.12
N THR A 353 -20.15 -20.75 30.59
CA THR A 353 -21.43 -20.16 30.10
C THR A 353 -21.30 -19.01 29.08
N HIS A 354 -21.83 -19.27 27.88
CA HIS A 354 -22.59 -18.46 26.90
C HIS A 354 -22.34 -16.96 26.65
N GLY A 355 -22.07 -16.64 25.37
CA GLY A 355 -22.28 -15.32 24.75
C GLY A 355 -21.82 -15.19 23.28
N HIS A 356 -22.39 -16.00 22.38
CA HIS A 356 -22.34 -15.94 20.90
C HIS A 356 -21.01 -16.17 20.15
N THR A 357 -21.08 -17.19 19.30
CA THR A 357 -20.06 -17.84 18.48
C THR A 357 -20.03 -17.31 17.05
N GLU A 358 -18.84 -16.93 16.58
CA GLU A 358 -18.36 -17.29 15.23
C GLU A 358 -16.99 -17.98 15.39
N SER A 359 -16.88 -19.17 14.81
CA SER A 359 -15.70 -20.04 14.78
C SER A 359 -14.52 -19.36 14.06
N GLY A 360 -13.27 -19.42 14.51
CA GLY A 360 -12.59 -20.61 15.04
C GLY A 360 -11.79 -21.35 13.96
N SER A 361 -11.11 -20.65 13.04
CA SER A 361 -10.05 -21.22 12.20
C SER A 361 -8.96 -20.21 11.82
N GLU A 362 -8.33 -19.56 12.80
CA GLU A 362 -7.07 -18.84 12.55
C GLU A 362 -5.89 -19.75 12.93
N LYS A 363 -5.48 -20.63 12.00
CA LYS A 363 -4.23 -21.37 12.11
C LYS A 363 -3.29 -20.95 10.98
N HIS A 364 -2.27 -20.17 11.37
CA HIS A 364 -1.02 -19.90 10.66
C HIS A 364 -1.19 -19.33 9.24
N GLN A 365 -1.45 -18.02 9.19
CA GLN A 365 -1.37 -17.24 7.96
C GLN A 365 0.11 -16.99 7.63
N ALA A 366 0.58 -17.39 6.45
CA ALA A 366 1.92 -17.05 5.98
C ALA A 366 2.08 -15.52 5.93
N LEU A 367 3.21 -14.98 6.41
CA LEU A 367 3.51 -13.55 6.41
C LEU A 367 3.77 -13.08 4.97
N SER A 368 2.70 -12.76 4.23
CA SER A 368 2.79 -12.10 2.93
C SER A 368 2.92 -10.58 3.10
N LEU A 369 3.55 -9.92 2.13
CA LEU A 369 3.56 -8.46 2.06
C LEU A 369 2.12 -7.95 1.95
N SER A 370 1.72 -7.09 2.88
CA SER A 370 0.44 -6.38 2.83
C SER A 370 0.70 -4.90 2.54
N TYR A 371 0.00 -4.32 1.58
CA TYR A 371 0.04 -2.88 1.40
C TYR A 371 -0.83 -2.20 2.47
N LEU A 372 -0.43 -1.01 2.93
CA LEU A 372 -1.35 -0.16 3.69
C LEU A 372 -2.53 0.26 2.81
N PRO A 373 -3.68 0.62 3.40
CA PRO A 373 -4.77 1.22 2.63
C PRO A 373 -4.29 2.46 1.87
N PRO A 374 -4.72 2.71 0.62
CA PRO A 374 -4.32 3.88 -0.17
C PRO A 374 -4.52 5.21 0.57
N ALA A 375 -5.61 5.34 1.33
CA ALA A 375 -5.90 6.50 2.18
C ALA A 375 -4.81 6.75 3.24
N THR A 376 -4.19 5.69 3.78
CA THR A 376 -3.08 5.81 4.73
C THR A 376 -1.82 6.36 4.06
N TYR A 377 -1.57 6.04 2.79
CA TYR A 377 -0.49 6.69 2.04
C TYR A 377 -0.82 8.16 1.71
N ASP A 378 -2.08 8.48 1.44
CA ASP A 378 -2.54 9.88 1.26
C ASP A 378 -2.28 10.72 2.52
N GLU A 379 -2.55 10.18 3.71
CA GLU A 379 -2.21 10.81 4.99
C GLU A 379 -0.69 11.09 5.12
N ILE A 380 0.15 10.14 4.71
CA ILE A 380 1.61 10.31 4.71
C ILE A 380 2.02 11.41 3.73
N LEU A 381 1.44 11.45 2.53
CA LEU A 381 1.74 12.46 1.52
C LEU A 381 1.31 13.87 1.98
N GLU A 382 0.16 14.01 2.63
CA GLU A 382 -0.30 15.27 3.20
C GLU A 382 0.63 15.76 4.32
N MET A 383 1.07 14.84 5.19
CA MET A 383 2.06 15.11 6.22
C MET A 383 3.39 15.61 5.61
N ILE A 384 3.90 14.95 4.57
CA ILE A 384 5.12 15.36 3.85
C ILE A 384 4.94 16.75 3.21
N TYR A 385 3.80 16.99 2.55
CA TYR A 385 3.48 18.26 1.92
C TYR A 385 3.46 19.42 2.93
N SER A 386 2.74 19.24 4.04
CA SER A 386 2.64 20.23 5.12
C SER A 386 4.01 20.53 5.73
N TYR A 387 4.83 19.50 5.95
CA TYR A 387 6.20 19.66 6.46
C TYR A 387 7.07 20.44 5.46
N THR A 388 7.01 20.09 4.18
CA THR A 388 7.80 20.70 3.09
C THR A 388 7.51 22.18 2.92
N ILE A 389 6.23 22.60 2.99
CA ILE A 389 5.86 24.02 2.93
C ILE A 389 6.48 24.80 4.09
N ARG A 390 6.38 24.26 5.31
CA ARG A 390 6.91 24.93 6.50
C ARG A 390 8.42 25.12 6.42
N GLU A 391 9.16 24.07 6.09
CA GLU A 391 10.62 24.15 5.99
C GLU A 391 11.08 25.00 4.81
N GLY A 392 10.33 25.00 3.69
CA GLY A 392 10.56 25.91 2.57
C GLY A 392 10.44 27.39 2.97
N LYS A 393 9.45 27.73 3.80
CA LYS A 393 9.32 29.08 4.38
C LYS A 393 10.46 29.40 5.33
N GLN A 394 10.81 28.48 6.25
CA GLN A 394 11.93 28.68 7.18
C GLN A 394 13.24 28.90 6.44
N ARG A 395 13.51 28.14 5.39
CA ARG A 395 14.68 28.30 4.53
C ARG A 395 14.79 29.70 3.96
N ARG A 396 13.70 30.23 3.38
CA ARG A 396 13.68 31.58 2.80
C ARG A 396 13.94 32.63 3.87
N TRP A 397 13.28 32.54 5.02
CA TRP A 397 13.48 33.49 6.12
C TRP A 397 14.90 33.47 6.66
N ARG A 398 15.52 32.29 6.81
CA ARG A 398 16.92 32.18 7.25
C ARG A 398 17.91 32.76 6.23
N LEU A 399 17.68 32.53 4.93
CA LEU A 399 18.50 33.12 3.88
C LEU A 399 18.32 34.65 3.81
N TYR A 400 17.11 35.16 4.02
CA TYR A 400 16.87 36.60 4.14
C TYR A 400 17.54 37.19 5.36
N HIS A 401 17.54 36.49 6.51
CA HIS A 401 18.26 36.92 7.69
C HIS A 401 19.78 36.96 7.42
N PHE A 402 20.35 35.95 6.75
CA PHE A 402 21.75 35.97 6.33
C PHE A 402 22.10 37.18 5.45
N ILE A 403 21.34 37.39 4.37
CA ILE A 403 21.57 38.52 3.45
C ILE A 403 21.38 39.86 4.16
N GLY A 404 20.33 39.98 4.98
CA GLY A 404 20.06 41.17 5.78
C GLY A 404 21.18 41.48 6.76
N SER A 405 21.67 40.47 7.49
CA SER A 405 22.80 40.61 8.42
C SER A 405 24.09 40.98 7.70
N LEU A 406 24.32 40.49 6.48
CA LEU A 406 25.46 40.89 5.67
C LEU A 406 25.39 42.38 5.29
N VAL A 407 24.21 42.84 4.83
CA VAL A 407 23.98 44.26 4.48
C VAL A 407 24.13 45.16 5.71
N ILE A 408 23.53 44.78 6.84
CA ILE A 408 23.64 45.54 8.11
C ILE A 408 25.10 45.59 8.57
N SER A 409 25.84 44.49 8.47
CA SER A 409 27.24 44.43 8.85
C SER A 409 28.10 45.36 7.99
N ILE A 410 27.92 45.35 6.66
CA ILE A 410 28.59 46.29 5.75
C ILE A 410 28.24 47.74 6.11
N GLY A 411 26.96 48.03 6.35
CA GLY A 411 26.51 49.35 6.78
C GLY A 411 27.14 49.81 8.09
N CYS A 412 27.27 48.93 9.08
CA CYS A 412 27.94 49.21 10.35
C CYS A 412 29.43 49.50 10.14
N LEU A 413 30.13 48.72 9.31
CA LEU A 413 31.55 48.93 9.01
C LEU A 413 31.80 50.26 8.31
N ILE A 414 30.94 50.64 7.35
CA ILE A 414 30.98 51.96 6.71
C ILE A 414 30.72 53.05 7.76
N ALA A 415 29.68 52.90 8.59
CA ALA A 415 29.33 53.89 9.61
C ALA A 415 30.42 54.10 10.68
N VAL A 416 31.17 53.05 11.04
CA VAL A 416 32.33 53.13 11.95
C VAL A 416 33.38 54.11 11.41
N TRP A 417 33.63 54.11 10.11
CA TRP A 417 34.61 55.01 9.47
C TRP A 417 34.28 56.49 9.67
N TRP A 418 32.98 56.82 9.72
CA TRP A 418 32.49 58.20 9.84
C TRP A 418 32.07 58.58 11.28
N SER A 419 32.22 57.68 12.25
CA SER A 419 31.78 57.90 13.62
C SER A 419 32.81 58.68 14.43
N PRO A 420 32.49 59.88 14.95
CA PRO A 420 33.43 60.68 15.74
C PRO A 420 33.53 60.22 17.21
N ARG A 421 32.74 59.21 17.64
CA ARG A 421 32.66 58.75 19.04
C ARG A 421 33.01 57.27 19.15
N ASN A 422 34.10 56.97 19.85
CA ASN A 422 34.60 55.59 20.04
C ASN A 422 33.55 54.62 20.59
N PHE A 423 32.70 55.06 21.52
CA PHE A 423 31.64 54.22 22.09
C PHE A 423 30.58 53.81 21.03
N VAL A 424 30.23 54.72 20.11
CA VAL A 424 29.31 54.41 19.01
C VAL A 424 29.97 53.42 18.04
N SER A 425 31.25 53.60 17.74
CA SER A 425 32.01 52.66 16.91
C SER A 425 32.05 51.25 17.53
N PHE A 426 32.24 51.15 18.85
CA PHE A 426 32.19 49.89 19.57
C PHE A 426 30.82 49.20 19.46
N LEU A 427 29.72 49.92 19.67
CA LEU A 427 28.37 49.37 19.54
C LEU A 427 28.07 48.90 18.11
N LEU A 428 28.50 49.65 17.09
CA LEU A 428 28.35 49.26 15.68
C LEU A 428 29.17 48.02 15.33
N MET A 429 30.39 47.92 15.83
CA MET A 429 31.22 46.70 15.67
C MET A 429 30.60 45.50 16.37
N LEU A 430 30.04 45.67 17.56
CA LEU A 430 29.37 44.60 18.30
C LEU A 430 28.11 44.13 17.55
N LEU A 431 27.29 45.06 17.06
CA LEU A 431 26.09 44.75 16.26
C LEU A 431 26.46 44.04 14.96
N SER A 432 27.48 44.52 14.24
CA SER A 432 28.00 43.88 13.03
C SER A 432 28.48 42.46 13.30
N THR A 433 29.30 42.27 14.34
CA THR A 433 29.91 40.97 14.64
C THR A 433 28.87 39.95 15.07
N LEU A 434 28.00 40.29 16.02
CA LEU A 434 26.97 39.38 16.52
C LEU A 434 25.87 39.13 15.47
N GLY A 435 25.44 40.18 14.77
CA GLY A 435 24.44 40.10 13.71
C GLY A 435 24.91 39.25 12.52
N LEU A 436 26.15 39.47 12.06
CA LEU A 436 26.74 38.66 11.00
C LEU A 436 26.95 37.22 11.44
N SER A 437 27.40 36.97 12.68
CA SER A 437 27.57 35.61 13.20
C SER A 437 26.24 34.84 13.22
N ALA A 438 25.18 35.45 13.72
CA ALA A 438 23.83 34.87 13.70
C ALA A 438 23.33 34.64 12.26
N GLY A 439 23.55 35.63 11.38
CA GLY A 439 23.21 35.53 9.96
C GLY A 439 23.94 34.40 9.25
N VAL A 440 25.25 34.22 9.48
CA VAL A 440 26.05 33.14 8.88
C VAL A 440 25.56 31.78 9.34
N ILE A 441 25.24 31.61 10.63
CA ILE A 441 24.66 30.37 11.15
C ILE A 441 23.33 30.06 10.44
N ASP A 442 22.44 31.04 10.32
CA ASP A 442 21.18 30.87 9.59
C ASP A 442 21.38 30.62 8.10
N GLY A 443 22.38 31.25 7.47
CA GLY A 443 22.76 31.02 6.09
C GLY A 443 23.23 29.58 5.84
N LEU A 444 24.04 29.03 6.74
CA LEU A 444 24.48 27.63 6.69
C LEU A 444 23.30 26.66 6.89
N ILE A 445 22.45 26.93 7.88
CA ILE A 445 21.25 26.11 8.15
C ILE A 445 20.29 26.13 6.95
N GLY A 446 19.93 27.31 6.46
CA GLY A 446 19.00 27.47 5.34
C GLY A 446 19.57 27.02 3.99
N GLY A 447 20.86 27.22 3.77
CA GLY A 447 21.54 26.90 2.51
C GLY A 447 21.83 25.41 2.34
N LEU A 448 22.49 24.80 3.34
CA LEU A 448 23.02 23.45 3.25
C LEU A 448 22.07 22.43 3.90
N PHE A 449 21.71 22.65 5.17
CA PHE A 449 20.97 21.67 5.95
C PHE A 449 19.52 21.50 5.46
N VAL A 450 18.74 22.59 5.44
CA VAL A 450 17.33 22.50 4.98
C VAL A 450 17.28 22.05 3.51
N GLY A 451 18.31 22.37 2.72
CA GLY A 451 18.45 21.84 1.36
C GLY A 451 18.59 20.32 1.31
N SER A 452 19.41 19.72 2.18
CA SER A 452 19.56 18.26 2.27
C SER A 452 18.30 17.57 2.79
N GLU A 453 17.64 18.14 3.79
CA GLU A 453 16.39 17.63 4.35
C GLU A 453 15.27 17.63 3.31
N LEU A 454 15.11 18.72 2.55
CA LEU A 454 14.14 18.81 1.46
C LEU A 454 14.41 17.79 0.33
N ARG A 455 15.67 17.44 0.05
CA ARG A 455 15.99 16.37 -0.92
C ARG A 455 15.63 15.00 -0.37
N ALA A 456 15.95 14.72 0.89
CA ALA A 456 15.55 13.48 1.55
C ALA A 456 14.03 13.31 1.60
N LEU A 457 13.28 14.39 1.85
CA LEU A 457 11.81 14.40 1.81
C LEU A 457 11.28 14.09 0.41
N LYS A 458 11.90 14.61 -0.66
CA LYS A 458 11.49 14.29 -2.04
C LYS A 458 11.69 12.81 -2.38
N GLU A 459 12.79 12.22 -1.94
CA GLU A 459 13.04 10.79 -2.10
C GLU A 459 11.98 9.97 -1.35
N PHE A 460 11.68 10.34 -0.10
CA PHE A 460 10.66 9.67 0.69
C PHE A 460 9.25 9.84 0.08
N GLU A 461 8.91 11.04 -0.37
CA GLU A 461 7.66 11.34 -1.08
C GLU A 461 7.51 10.47 -2.33
N TRP A 462 8.57 10.34 -3.13
CA TRP A 462 8.56 9.52 -4.34
C TRP A 462 8.35 8.04 -4.02
N GLU A 463 9.04 7.51 -3.01
CA GLU A 463 8.86 6.12 -2.58
C GLU A 463 7.43 5.86 -2.07
N ILE A 464 6.86 6.79 -1.30
CA ILE A 464 5.48 6.70 -0.81
C ILE A 464 4.46 6.80 -1.95
N LYS A 465 4.69 7.65 -2.96
CA LYS A 465 3.82 7.71 -4.15
C LYS A 465 3.82 6.39 -4.90
N ASN A 466 4.98 5.80 -5.15
CA ASN A 466 5.05 4.51 -5.82
C ASN A 466 4.41 3.40 -4.99
N ALA A 467 4.59 3.42 -3.67
CA ALA A 467 3.95 2.45 -2.78
C ALA A 467 2.44 2.64 -2.71
N ARG A 468 1.95 3.89 -2.74
CA ARG A 468 0.55 4.23 -2.88
C ARG A 468 -0.01 3.75 -4.22
N GLU A 469 0.73 3.94 -5.31
CA GLU A 469 0.33 3.47 -6.63
C GLU A 469 0.29 1.93 -6.67
N ALA A 470 1.28 1.26 -6.05
CA ALA A 470 1.30 -0.19 -5.90
C ALA A 470 0.18 -0.70 -4.96
N ALA A 471 -0.18 0.06 -3.93
CA ALA A 471 -1.20 -0.28 -2.94
C ALA A 471 -2.63 0.04 -3.39
N GLY A 472 -2.78 1.15 -4.09
CA GLY A 472 -4.00 1.64 -4.70
C GLY A 472 -4.18 1.13 -6.11
N GLY A 473 -3.32 0.19 -6.53
CA GLY A 473 -3.37 -0.44 -7.84
C GLY A 473 -3.67 0.55 -8.95
N ALA A 474 -2.85 1.60 -9.08
CA ALA A 474 -3.02 2.57 -10.14
C ALA A 474 -2.51 2.01 -11.48
N GLU A 475 -3.26 1.06 -12.03
CA GLU A 475 -3.55 1.01 -13.46
C GLU A 475 -5.07 1.12 -13.62
N HIS A 476 -5.47 2.20 -14.28
CA HIS A 476 -6.86 2.58 -14.56
C HIS A 476 -7.46 1.70 -15.63
N ASP A 477 -8.28 0.76 -15.21
CA ASP A 477 -9.02 -0.05 -16.16
C ASP A 477 -10.42 -0.37 -15.63
N ASP A 478 -11.36 -0.36 -16.56
CA ASP A 478 -12.80 -0.26 -16.35
C ASP A 478 -13.45 -1.67 -16.24
N LYS A 479 -12.84 -2.53 -15.41
CA LYS A 479 -12.88 -4.02 -15.56
C LYS A 479 -14.18 -4.74 -15.18
N HIS A 480 -15.25 -4.03 -14.82
CA HIS A 480 -16.46 -4.62 -14.23
C HIS A 480 -17.67 -4.65 -15.15
N GLU A 481 -17.54 -4.02 -16.31
CA GLU A 481 -18.66 -3.70 -17.19
C GLU A 481 -19.00 -4.81 -18.19
N ASP A 482 -18.05 -5.70 -18.46
CA ASP A 482 -18.26 -6.94 -19.22
C ASP A 482 -19.48 -7.71 -18.68
N ALA A 483 -19.75 -7.65 -17.37
CA ALA A 483 -20.91 -8.29 -16.75
C ALA A 483 -22.24 -7.74 -17.28
N PHE A 484 -22.34 -6.41 -17.45
CA PHE A 484 -23.52 -5.77 -18.02
C PHE A 484 -23.63 -6.01 -19.53
N ALA A 485 -22.50 -6.12 -20.24
CA ALA A 485 -22.50 -6.44 -21.67
C ALA A 485 -23.02 -7.87 -21.91
N ILE A 486 -22.57 -8.83 -21.10
CA ILE A 486 -23.06 -10.21 -21.11
C ILE A 486 -24.55 -10.25 -20.75
N LEU A 487 -24.99 -9.52 -19.72
CA LEU A 487 -26.40 -9.42 -19.34
C LEU A 487 -27.26 -8.92 -20.51
N LEU A 488 -26.86 -7.81 -21.14
CA LEU A 488 -27.59 -7.23 -22.26
C LEU A 488 -27.63 -8.20 -23.46
N ALA A 489 -26.49 -8.78 -23.84
CA ALA A 489 -26.42 -9.73 -24.95
C ALA A 489 -27.25 -11.00 -24.72
N ALA A 490 -27.36 -11.47 -23.48
CA ALA A 490 -28.06 -12.70 -23.14
C ALA A 490 -29.59 -12.55 -22.99
N TYR A 491 -30.08 -11.32 -22.74
CA TYR A 491 -31.50 -11.06 -22.44
C TYR A 491 -32.21 -10.12 -23.42
N HIS A 492 -31.48 -9.42 -24.28
CA HIS A 492 -32.08 -8.53 -25.26
C HIS A 492 -32.80 -9.33 -26.36
N PRO A 493 -34.07 -9.01 -26.69
CA PRO A 493 -34.88 -9.82 -27.62
C PRO A 493 -34.37 -9.80 -29.08
N ALA A 494 -33.50 -8.86 -29.43
CA ALA A 494 -32.88 -8.78 -30.74
C ALA A 494 -31.53 -9.50 -30.84
N ALA A 495 -31.07 -10.14 -29.76
CA ALA A 495 -29.80 -10.84 -29.69
C ALA A 495 -30.00 -12.34 -29.47
N GLU A 496 -29.18 -13.14 -30.15
CA GLU A 496 -28.93 -14.53 -29.83
C GLU A 496 -27.43 -14.67 -29.55
N LEU A 497 -27.06 -14.83 -28.28
CA LEU A 497 -25.66 -14.95 -27.88
C LEU A 497 -25.14 -16.35 -28.20
N LEU A 498 -24.43 -16.48 -29.33
CA LEU A 498 -23.90 -17.76 -29.84
C LEU A 498 -22.82 -18.37 -28.94
N GLY A 499 -22.12 -17.54 -28.16
CA GLY A 499 -21.04 -17.93 -27.27
C GLY A 499 -20.18 -16.74 -26.87
N ILE A 500 -19.31 -16.95 -25.87
CA ILE A 500 -18.36 -15.94 -25.38
C ILE A 500 -16.95 -16.45 -25.64
N SER A 501 -16.11 -15.64 -26.30
CA SER A 501 -14.67 -15.86 -26.34
C SER A 501 -13.98 -14.94 -25.34
N THR A 502 -13.15 -15.48 -24.46
CA THR A 502 -12.35 -14.66 -23.53
C THR A 502 -10.98 -14.35 -24.09
N VAL A 503 -10.36 -13.28 -23.58
CA VAL A 503 -9.04 -12.81 -24.02
C VAL A 503 -8.27 -12.30 -22.80
N HIS A 504 -6.94 -12.24 -22.91
CA HIS A 504 -6.10 -11.53 -21.96
C HIS A 504 -6.39 -10.02 -21.95
N GLY A 505 -6.07 -9.37 -20.82
CA GLY A 505 -6.21 -7.93 -20.65
C GLY A 505 -6.49 -7.64 -19.19
N ASN A 506 -7.78 -7.47 -18.86
CA ASN A 506 -8.28 -7.14 -17.53
C ASN A 506 -7.69 -8.01 -16.40
N ALA A 507 -7.57 -9.31 -16.64
CA ALA A 507 -6.82 -10.25 -15.82
C ALA A 507 -6.12 -11.28 -16.71
N GLY A 508 -5.33 -12.17 -16.09
CA GLY A 508 -4.88 -13.39 -16.77
C GLY A 508 -6.05 -14.15 -17.41
N ILE A 509 -5.83 -14.73 -18.58
CA ILE A 509 -6.87 -15.39 -19.39
C ILE A 509 -7.69 -16.44 -18.63
N ASP A 510 -7.09 -17.17 -17.69
CA ASP A 510 -7.80 -18.19 -16.91
C ASP A 510 -8.86 -17.56 -16.01
N ARG A 511 -8.56 -16.37 -15.46
CA ARG A 511 -9.50 -15.59 -14.65
C ARG A 511 -10.59 -14.95 -15.48
N THR A 512 -10.26 -14.32 -16.62
CA THR A 512 -11.31 -13.76 -17.49
C THR A 512 -12.26 -14.85 -17.99
N THR A 513 -11.74 -16.06 -18.23
CA THR A 513 -12.53 -17.26 -18.59
C THR A 513 -13.43 -17.72 -17.45
N GLU A 514 -12.92 -17.81 -16.23
CA GLU A 514 -13.69 -18.15 -15.03
C GLU A 514 -14.80 -17.12 -14.79
N ASN A 515 -14.46 -15.83 -14.80
CA ASN A 515 -15.37 -14.72 -14.55
C ASN A 515 -16.53 -14.68 -15.56
N ALA A 516 -16.28 -14.91 -16.85
CA ALA A 516 -17.34 -15.00 -17.85
C ALA A 516 -18.33 -16.13 -17.53
N GLY A 517 -17.84 -17.29 -17.07
CA GLY A 517 -18.67 -18.40 -16.62
C GLY A 517 -19.45 -18.08 -15.33
N SER A 518 -18.82 -17.37 -14.39
CA SER A 518 -19.45 -16.93 -13.13
C SER A 518 -20.58 -15.94 -13.40
N VAL A 519 -20.36 -14.96 -14.28
CA VAL A 519 -21.40 -14.00 -14.69
C VAL A 519 -22.56 -14.72 -15.36
N LEU A 520 -22.29 -15.61 -16.33
CA LEU A 520 -23.34 -16.40 -16.98
C LEU A 520 -24.15 -17.22 -15.97
N THR A 521 -23.50 -17.75 -14.95
CA THR A 521 -24.16 -18.47 -13.84
C THR A 521 -25.01 -17.51 -13.01
N ALA A 522 -24.47 -16.35 -12.63
CA ALA A 522 -25.16 -15.34 -11.84
C ALA A 522 -26.41 -14.80 -12.52
N ILE A 523 -26.40 -14.65 -13.85
CA ILE A 523 -27.55 -14.18 -14.62
C ILE A 523 -28.47 -15.31 -15.08
N GLY A 524 -28.29 -16.56 -14.61
CA GLY A 524 -29.17 -17.68 -14.96
C GLY A 524 -29.06 -18.18 -16.41
N LYS A 525 -27.90 -18.00 -17.04
CA LYS A 525 -27.59 -18.41 -18.43
C LYS A 525 -26.33 -19.30 -18.54
N PRO A 526 -26.13 -20.31 -17.67
CA PRO A 526 -24.90 -21.10 -17.67
C PRO A 526 -24.71 -21.95 -18.94
N ASP A 527 -25.76 -22.10 -19.76
CA ASP A 527 -25.74 -22.95 -20.95
C ASP A 527 -25.00 -22.34 -22.15
N ILE A 528 -24.75 -21.02 -22.11
CA ILE A 528 -24.02 -20.31 -23.16
C ILE A 528 -22.54 -20.73 -23.12
N PRO A 529 -21.97 -21.18 -24.25
CA PRO A 529 -20.61 -21.72 -24.23
C PRO A 529 -19.56 -20.60 -24.10
N VAL A 530 -18.61 -20.81 -23.18
CA VAL A 530 -17.42 -19.96 -22.99
C VAL A 530 -16.21 -20.67 -23.60
N TYR A 531 -15.43 -19.96 -24.40
CA TYR A 531 -14.22 -20.46 -25.06
C TYR A 531 -13.01 -19.62 -24.63
N ARG A 532 -11.96 -20.30 -24.19
CA ARG A 532 -10.70 -19.67 -23.82
C ARG A 532 -9.95 -19.21 -25.07
N GLY A 533 -9.64 -17.91 -25.17
CA GLY A 533 -8.89 -17.35 -26.28
C GLY A 533 -7.43 -17.04 -25.96
N ALA A 534 -6.90 -15.99 -26.60
CA ALA A 534 -5.49 -15.64 -26.52
C ALA A 534 -5.07 -15.24 -25.10
N SER A 535 -3.94 -15.80 -24.64
CA SER A 535 -3.39 -15.54 -23.31
C SER A 535 -2.41 -14.35 -23.24
N LYS A 536 -2.09 -13.74 -24.39
CA LYS A 536 -1.14 -12.63 -24.50
C LYS A 536 -1.38 -11.82 -25.78
N PRO A 537 -0.86 -10.58 -25.89
CA PRO A 537 -0.91 -9.77 -27.10
C PRO A 537 -0.23 -10.45 -28.30
N LEU A 538 -0.50 -9.97 -29.51
CA LEU A 538 0.10 -10.52 -30.75
C LEU A 538 1.63 -10.52 -30.72
N VAL A 539 2.24 -9.39 -30.35
CA VAL A 539 3.69 -9.21 -30.42
C VAL A 539 4.32 -8.65 -29.13
N ARG A 540 3.51 -8.09 -28.23
CA ARG A 540 3.98 -7.45 -27.00
C ARG A 540 4.01 -8.41 -25.82
N PRO A 541 4.81 -8.11 -24.78
CA PRO A 541 4.69 -8.80 -23.49
C PRO A 541 3.27 -8.65 -22.94
N ALA A 542 2.77 -9.71 -22.31
CA ALA A 542 1.47 -9.65 -21.64
C ALA A 542 1.52 -8.65 -20.49
N VAL A 543 0.51 -7.80 -20.42
CA VAL A 543 0.26 -6.91 -19.30
C VAL A 543 -0.93 -7.48 -18.57
N HIS A 544 -0.73 -7.83 -17.30
CA HIS A 544 -1.81 -8.23 -16.40
C HIS A 544 -1.67 -7.40 -15.14
N ALA A 545 -2.79 -6.91 -14.64
CA ALA A 545 -2.83 -6.14 -13.41
C ALA A 545 -3.18 -7.06 -12.22
N ASP A 546 -2.48 -8.20 -12.11
CA ASP A 546 -2.77 -9.25 -11.11
C ASP A 546 -2.60 -8.75 -9.66
N SER A 547 -1.80 -7.69 -9.45
CA SER A 547 -1.62 -7.01 -8.16
C SER A 547 -2.73 -6.01 -7.79
N ILE A 548 -3.75 -5.83 -8.65
CA ILE A 548 -4.70 -4.71 -8.62
C ILE A 548 -6.17 -5.19 -8.52
N HIS A 549 -6.51 -6.37 -9.05
CA HIS A 549 -7.91 -6.82 -9.18
C HIS A 549 -8.33 -7.94 -8.21
N GLY A 550 -7.57 -8.12 -7.12
CA GLY A 550 -7.69 -9.31 -6.27
C GLY A 550 -7.32 -10.60 -7.03
N GLU A 551 -7.14 -11.71 -6.33
CA GLU A 551 -6.73 -12.99 -6.96
C GLU A 551 -7.71 -13.49 -8.05
N SER A 552 -8.92 -12.93 -8.15
CA SER A 552 -10.00 -13.33 -9.06
C SER A 552 -10.12 -12.52 -10.37
N GLY A 553 -9.56 -11.31 -10.48
CA GLY A 553 -9.67 -10.49 -11.70
C GLY A 553 -11.01 -9.76 -11.92
N LEU A 554 -11.94 -9.83 -10.96
CA LEU A 554 -13.23 -9.12 -10.93
C LEU A 554 -13.57 -8.68 -9.49
N ALA A 555 -12.62 -8.04 -8.80
CA ALA A 555 -12.76 -7.61 -7.40
C ALA A 555 -13.84 -6.53 -7.22
N GLY A 556 -14.56 -6.55 -6.10
CA GLY A 556 -15.58 -5.55 -5.78
C GLY A 556 -16.86 -6.14 -5.21
N THR A 557 -17.02 -7.46 -5.34
CA THR A 557 -18.12 -8.22 -4.72
C THR A 557 -17.67 -9.63 -4.36
N ASP A 558 -18.13 -10.14 -3.22
CA ASP A 558 -17.96 -11.55 -2.82
C ASP A 558 -19.15 -12.42 -3.30
N LEU A 559 -20.05 -11.85 -4.10
CA LEU A 559 -21.31 -12.47 -4.51
C LEU A 559 -21.24 -13.22 -5.85
N LEU A 560 -20.08 -13.24 -6.52
CA LEU A 560 -19.90 -14.01 -7.75
C LEU A 560 -19.99 -15.52 -7.47
N PRO A 561 -20.90 -16.24 -8.12
CA PRO A 561 -20.98 -17.69 -7.99
C PRO A 561 -19.84 -18.37 -8.75
N THR A 562 -19.48 -19.58 -8.36
CA THR A 562 -18.61 -20.45 -9.17
C THR A 562 -19.31 -20.78 -10.51
N PRO A 563 -18.59 -20.84 -11.64
CA PRO A 563 -19.18 -21.21 -12.92
C PRO A 563 -19.89 -22.56 -12.86
N ALA A 564 -21.19 -22.60 -13.17
CA ALA A 564 -21.97 -23.83 -13.20
C ALA A 564 -21.58 -24.76 -14.36
N ARG A 565 -20.96 -24.21 -15.41
CA ARG A 565 -20.33 -24.98 -16.50
C ARG A 565 -18.90 -24.52 -16.72
N PRO A 566 -17.95 -25.46 -16.89
CA PRO A 566 -16.58 -25.10 -17.26
C PRO A 566 -16.53 -24.56 -18.69
N ALA A 567 -15.56 -23.70 -18.96
CA ALA A 567 -15.27 -23.26 -20.32
C ALA A 567 -14.83 -24.45 -21.19
N ASN A 568 -15.14 -24.37 -22.49
CA ASN A 568 -14.73 -25.36 -23.45
C ASN A 568 -13.26 -25.14 -23.83
N LEU A 569 -12.38 -26.01 -23.31
CA LEU A 569 -10.94 -25.99 -23.58
C LEU A 569 -10.53 -26.92 -24.74
N SER A 570 -11.48 -27.64 -25.35
CA SER A 570 -11.20 -28.58 -26.44
C SER A 570 -11.10 -27.93 -27.83
N VAL A 571 -11.52 -26.67 -27.94
CA VAL A 571 -11.52 -25.90 -29.20
C VAL A 571 -11.01 -24.50 -28.90
N GLU A 572 -10.06 -24.03 -29.69
CA GLU A 572 -9.56 -22.65 -29.62
C GLU A 572 -10.68 -21.64 -29.90
N ALA A 573 -10.77 -20.55 -29.14
CA ALA A 573 -11.85 -19.57 -29.27
C ALA A 573 -11.99 -19.01 -30.70
N VAL A 574 -10.88 -18.77 -31.40
CA VAL A 574 -10.87 -18.29 -32.78
C VAL A 574 -11.52 -19.31 -33.75
N ASP A 575 -11.31 -20.61 -33.52
CA ASP A 575 -11.89 -21.67 -34.34
C ASP A 575 -13.38 -21.85 -34.06
N ALA A 576 -13.76 -21.79 -32.78
CA ALA A 576 -15.16 -21.79 -32.37
C ALA A 576 -15.92 -20.58 -32.95
N MET A 577 -15.31 -19.39 -32.91
CA MET A 577 -15.87 -18.15 -33.43
C MET A 577 -16.08 -18.23 -34.95
N SER A 578 -15.06 -18.66 -35.71
CA SER A 578 -15.17 -18.87 -37.16
C SER A 578 -16.30 -19.85 -37.52
N LYS A 579 -16.36 -21.00 -36.82
CA LYS A 579 -17.40 -22.00 -37.02
C LYS A 579 -18.80 -21.46 -36.73
N ALA A 580 -18.96 -20.71 -35.63
CA ALA A 580 -20.24 -20.11 -35.26
C ALA A 580 -20.70 -19.07 -36.28
N ILE A 581 -19.80 -18.17 -36.71
CA ILE A 581 -20.10 -17.17 -37.75
C ILE A 581 -20.58 -17.85 -39.03
N LEU A 582 -19.81 -18.81 -39.55
CA LEU A 582 -20.09 -19.48 -40.83
C LEU A 582 -21.35 -20.37 -40.77
N ALA A 583 -21.79 -20.78 -39.58
CA ALA A 583 -23.04 -21.51 -39.39
C ALA A 583 -24.29 -20.61 -39.49
N THR A 584 -24.14 -19.29 -39.31
CA THR A 584 -25.23 -18.32 -39.50
C THR A 584 -25.40 -17.92 -40.97
N PRO A 585 -26.56 -17.41 -41.40
CA PRO A 585 -26.70 -16.83 -42.74
C PRO A 585 -25.72 -15.66 -42.96
N PRO A 586 -25.17 -15.49 -44.18
CA PRO A 586 -24.28 -14.37 -44.49
C PRO A 586 -24.89 -13.01 -44.13
N ASN A 587 -24.07 -12.09 -43.62
CA ASN A 587 -24.41 -10.74 -43.18
C ASN A 587 -25.47 -10.70 -42.06
N THR A 588 -25.49 -11.69 -41.15
CA THR A 588 -26.38 -11.68 -39.98
C THR A 588 -25.66 -11.63 -38.63
N CYS A 589 -24.53 -12.34 -38.50
CA CYS A 589 -23.76 -12.40 -37.25
C CYS A 589 -22.99 -11.10 -36.99
N TRP A 590 -23.02 -10.64 -35.73
CA TRP A 590 -22.20 -9.53 -35.24
C TRP A 590 -21.08 -10.06 -34.36
N LEU A 591 -19.92 -9.41 -34.45
CA LEU A 591 -18.86 -9.52 -33.46
C LEU A 591 -18.92 -8.31 -32.54
N VAL A 592 -18.87 -8.54 -31.23
CA VAL A 592 -18.80 -7.47 -30.22
C VAL A 592 -17.56 -7.73 -29.38
N ALA A 593 -16.64 -6.76 -29.34
CA ALA A 593 -15.39 -6.86 -28.61
C ALA A 593 -15.35 -5.77 -27.51
N THR A 594 -15.24 -6.22 -26.26
CA THR A 594 -15.15 -5.39 -25.05
C THR A 594 -13.82 -5.55 -24.31
N GLY A 595 -12.90 -6.32 -24.90
CA GLY A 595 -11.54 -6.52 -24.39
C GLY A 595 -10.49 -6.26 -25.48
N THR A 596 -9.25 -6.70 -25.23
CA THR A 596 -8.18 -6.58 -26.24
C THR A 596 -8.56 -7.24 -27.57
N LEU A 597 -8.14 -6.62 -28.67
CA LEU A 597 -8.57 -7.01 -30.02
C LEU A 597 -7.80 -8.21 -30.59
N THR A 598 -6.99 -8.89 -29.76
CA THR A 598 -6.12 -10.00 -30.14
C THR A 598 -6.88 -11.15 -30.80
N ASN A 599 -7.99 -11.60 -30.21
CA ASN A 599 -8.81 -12.69 -30.77
C ASN A 599 -9.40 -12.32 -32.14
N ILE A 600 -9.84 -11.06 -32.29
CA ILE A 600 -10.43 -10.57 -33.54
C ILE A 600 -9.36 -10.51 -34.64
N ALA A 601 -8.19 -9.94 -34.34
CA ALA A 601 -7.07 -9.91 -35.26
C ALA A 601 -6.61 -11.32 -35.68
N GLN A 602 -6.55 -12.26 -34.74
CA GLN A 602 -6.25 -13.67 -35.02
C GLN A 602 -7.33 -14.33 -35.89
N LEU A 603 -8.62 -14.08 -35.61
CA LEU A 603 -9.74 -14.59 -36.41
C LEU A 603 -9.63 -14.15 -37.86
N ILE A 604 -9.43 -12.86 -38.10
CA ILE A 604 -9.40 -12.31 -39.47
C ILE A 604 -8.16 -12.77 -40.21
N THR A 605 -7.03 -12.89 -39.51
CA THR A 605 -5.78 -13.40 -40.09
C THR A 605 -5.91 -14.88 -40.46
N LYS A 606 -6.52 -15.70 -39.59
CA LYS A 606 -6.66 -17.16 -39.81
C LYS A 606 -7.78 -17.50 -40.78
N TYR A 607 -8.87 -16.73 -40.77
CA TYR A 607 -10.10 -16.98 -41.53
C TYR A 607 -10.61 -15.71 -42.23
N PRO A 608 -9.89 -15.13 -43.20
CA PRO A 608 -10.26 -13.85 -43.81
C PRO A 608 -11.66 -13.84 -44.46
N ALA A 609 -12.15 -15.00 -44.91
CA ALA A 609 -13.50 -15.14 -45.46
C ALA A 609 -14.63 -14.73 -44.51
N VAL A 610 -14.39 -14.75 -43.18
CA VAL A 610 -15.39 -14.33 -42.18
C VAL A 610 -15.75 -12.85 -42.30
N VAL A 611 -14.85 -12.00 -42.81
CA VAL A 611 -15.10 -10.55 -42.98
C VAL A 611 -16.27 -10.31 -43.95
N GLY A 612 -16.33 -11.08 -45.03
CA GLY A 612 -17.45 -11.05 -45.98
C GLY A 612 -18.75 -11.59 -45.40
N HIS A 613 -18.66 -12.43 -44.36
CA HIS A 613 -19.81 -13.14 -43.77
C HIS A 613 -20.44 -12.40 -42.58
N ILE A 614 -19.66 -11.65 -41.79
CA ILE A 614 -20.21 -10.89 -40.65
C ILE A 614 -21.03 -9.68 -41.13
N LYS A 615 -22.09 -9.36 -40.37
CA LYS A 615 -22.90 -8.15 -40.55
C LYS A 615 -22.15 -6.90 -40.09
N GLY A 616 -21.46 -7.00 -38.95
CA GLY A 616 -20.76 -5.88 -38.34
C GLY A 616 -19.83 -6.29 -37.20
N LEU A 617 -18.92 -5.39 -36.86
CA LEU A 617 -18.02 -5.47 -35.72
C LEU A 617 -18.27 -4.24 -34.83
N SER A 618 -18.53 -4.45 -33.54
CA SER A 618 -18.67 -3.37 -32.57
C SER A 618 -17.56 -3.49 -31.53
N ILE A 619 -16.86 -2.39 -31.25
CA ILE A 619 -15.70 -2.36 -30.37
C ILE A 619 -15.93 -1.32 -29.28
N MET A 620 -15.85 -1.72 -28.01
CA MET A 620 -15.52 -0.77 -26.94
C MET A 620 -14.00 -0.63 -26.92
N GLY A 621 -13.51 0.59 -27.12
CA GLY A 621 -12.09 0.88 -26.99
C GLY A 621 -11.68 2.16 -27.70
N GLY A 622 -10.50 2.64 -27.32
CA GLY A 622 -9.90 3.87 -27.85
C GLY A 622 -10.36 5.14 -27.14
N ALA A 623 -9.58 6.19 -27.32
CA ALA A 623 -9.88 7.54 -26.88
C ALA A 623 -9.42 8.53 -27.93
N ILE A 624 -10.31 9.41 -28.37
CA ILE A 624 -10.05 10.39 -29.43
C ILE A 624 -9.58 11.71 -28.81
N GLY A 625 -10.33 12.20 -27.82
CA GLY A 625 -10.03 13.45 -27.12
C GLY A 625 -10.26 14.69 -27.98
N SER A 626 -9.57 15.77 -27.61
CA SER A 626 -9.58 17.06 -28.34
C SER A 626 -10.98 17.61 -28.65
N GLY A 627 -11.93 17.42 -27.72
CA GLY A 627 -13.31 17.91 -27.85
C GLY A 627 -14.17 17.15 -28.86
N PHE A 628 -13.84 15.88 -29.15
CA PHE A 628 -14.64 15.04 -30.05
C PHE A 628 -16.11 14.91 -29.61
N THR A 629 -16.37 14.91 -28.31
CA THR A 629 -17.72 15.04 -27.74
C THR A 629 -17.71 16.05 -26.60
N ALA A 630 -18.89 16.34 -26.03
CA ALA A 630 -19.03 17.15 -24.82
C ALA A 630 -18.68 16.38 -23.53
N ALA A 631 -18.29 15.10 -23.63
CA ALA A 631 -18.00 14.29 -22.47
C ALA A 631 -16.77 14.83 -21.71
N PRO A 632 -16.75 14.75 -20.37
CA PRO A 632 -15.59 15.16 -19.60
C PRO A 632 -14.38 14.27 -19.92
N MET A 633 -13.29 14.91 -20.32
CA MET A 633 -11.97 14.27 -20.46
C MET A 633 -11.02 14.88 -19.41
N GLY A 634 -10.14 14.06 -18.87
CA GLY A 634 -9.27 14.41 -17.74
C GLY A 634 -8.16 15.42 -18.07
N LYS A 635 -7.37 15.79 -17.06
CA LYS A 635 -6.16 16.62 -17.21
C LYS A 635 -5.02 16.11 -16.34
N VAL A 636 -3.79 16.19 -16.87
CA VAL A 636 -2.55 15.97 -16.10
C VAL A 636 -1.72 17.24 -16.16
N GLY A 637 -1.70 18.00 -15.06
CA GLY A 637 -1.10 19.33 -15.03
C GLY A 637 -1.84 20.31 -15.93
N SER A 638 -1.15 20.84 -16.96
CA SER A 638 -1.76 21.71 -17.99
C SER A 638 -2.13 20.97 -19.28
N THR A 639 -1.88 19.67 -19.36
CA THR A 639 -2.08 18.87 -20.58
C THR A 639 -3.38 18.09 -20.48
N GLU A 640 -4.16 18.05 -21.57
CA GLU A 640 -5.37 17.22 -21.65
C GLU A 640 -5.00 15.74 -21.60
N ARG A 641 -5.78 14.97 -20.83
CA ARG A 641 -5.73 13.52 -20.77
C ARG A 641 -7.05 12.98 -21.27
N TYR A 642 -7.00 12.10 -22.26
CA TYR A 642 -8.20 11.43 -22.76
C TYR A 642 -8.11 9.92 -22.69
N GLY A 643 -6.94 9.32 -22.47
CA GLY A 643 -6.84 7.89 -22.15
C GLY A 643 -7.16 7.56 -20.69
N ASN A 644 -7.70 6.37 -20.44
CA ASN A 644 -7.86 5.80 -19.09
C ASN A 644 -6.54 5.21 -18.59
N TRP A 645 -5.83 4.41 -19.38
CA TRP A 645 -4.57 3.77 -18.97
C TRP A 645 -3.37 4.71 -19.09
N THR A 646 -3.13 5.26 -20.28
CA THR A 646 -2.08 6.26 -20.51
C THR A 646 -2.68 7.66 -20.65
N PRO A 647 -1.88 8.75 -20.69
CA PRO A 647 -2.43 10.07 -20.99
C PRO A 647 -3.23 10.15 -22.30
N TYR A 648 -2.93 9.28 -23.28
CA TYR A 648 -3.40 9.39 -24.66
C TYR A 648 -4.20 8.19 -25.17
N ALA A 649 -4.16 7.05 -24.48
CA ALA A 649 -4.67 5.79 -24.99
C ALA A 649 -5.53 5.05 -23.96
N GLU A 650 -6.56 4.40 -24.49
CA GLU A 650 -7.47 3.54 -23.75
C GLU A 650 -6.89 2.10 -23.66
N PHE A 651 -7.15 1.42 -22.55
CA PHE A 651 -6.59 0.13 -22.16
C PHE A 651 -6.69 -0.98 -23.22
N ASN A 652 -7.88 -1.28 -23.72
CA ASN A 652 -8.12 -2.36 -24.69
C ASN A 652 -7.28 -2.19 -25.96
N VAL A 653 -7.10 -0.94 -26.40
CA VAL A 653 -6.29 -0.61 -27.58
C VAL A 653 -4.80 -0.66 -27.26
N VAL A 654 -4.35 -0.05 -26.17
CA VAL A 654 -2.92 0.11 -25.88
C VAL A 654 -2.22 -1.16 -25.40
N VAL A 655 -2.96 -2.14 -24.87
CA VAL A 655 -2.40 -3.45 -24.46
C VAL A 655 -2.04 -4.32 -25.67
N ASP A 656 -2.77 -4.20 -26.78
CA ASP A 656 -2.45 -4.85 -28.06
C ASP A 656 -2.73 -3.90 -29.26
N PRO A 657 -1.92 -2.84 -29.41
CA PRO A 657 -2.16 -1.80 -30.41
C PRO A 657 -1.93 -2.33 -31.83
N GLU A 658 -1.11 -3.36 -32.01
CA GLU A 658 -0.93 -4.04 -33.29
C GLU A 658 -2.19 -4.83 -33.71
N ALA A 659 -2.86 -5.49 -32.76
CA ALA A 659 -4.15 -6.12 -33.05
C ALA A 659 -5.21 -5.08 -33.42
N ALA A 660 -5.27 -3.96 -32.69
CA ALA A 660 -6.18 -2.86 -33.01
C ALA A 660 -5.90 -2.25 -34.39
N ALA A 661 -4.64 -1.97 -34.71
CA ALA A 661 -4.22 -1.44 -36.01
C ALA A 661 -4.62 -2.36 -37.17
N THR A 662 -4.52 -3.67 -36.98
CA THR A 662 -4.89 -4.68 -38.00
C THR A 662 -6.35 -4.57 -38.43
N ILE A 663 -7.26 -4.27 -37.51
CA ILE A 663 -8.70 -4.14 -37.79
C ILE A 663 -8.98 -2.91 -38.66
N PHE A 664 -8.41 -1.77 -38.30
CA PHE A 664 -8.69 -0.50 -38.99
C PHE A 664 -7.99 -0.37 -40.34
N HIS A 665 -6.88 -1.10 -40.57
CA HIS A 665 -6.20 -1.14 -41.86
C HIS A 665 -6.92 -1.98 -42.93
N LEU A 666 -7.96 -2.73 -42.57
CA LEU A 666 -8.75 -3.54 -43.51
C LEU A 666 -10.04 -2.79 -43.92
N PRO A 667 -10.14 -2.21 -45.14
CA PRO A 667 -11.24 -1.33 -45.50
C PRO A 667 -12.63 -1.99 -45.41
N GLU A 668 -12.75 -3.26 -45.83
CA GLU A 668 -14.02 -4.00 -45.80
C GLU A 668 -14.54 -4.21 -44.37
N LEU A 669 -13.63 -4.41 -43.42
CA LEU A 669 -13.99 -4.55 -42.02
C LEU A 669 -14.22 -3.18 -41.37
N ALA A 670 -13.36 -2.20 -41.65
CA ALA A 670 -13.50 -0.83 -41.14
C ALA A 670 -14.87 -0.24 -41.50
N ALA A 671 -15.34 -0.45 -42.74
CA ALA A 671 -16.68 -0.03 -43.19
C ALA A 671 -17.85 -0.69 -42.43
N LYS A 672 -17.61 -1.85 -41.82
CA LYS A 672 -18.55 -2.61 -40.99
C LYS A 672 -18.34 -2.39 -39.49
N THR A 673 -17.39 -1.54 -39.10
CA THR A 673 -16.97 -1.36 -37.71
C THR A 673 -17.64 -0.15 -37.06
N THR A 674 -18.20 -0.34 -35.87
CA THR A 674 -18.60 0.73 -34.96
C THR A 674 -17.62 0.76 -33.79
N LEU A 675 -16.97 1.89 -33.57
CA LEU A 675 -16.06 2.12 -32.45
C LEU A 675 -16.74 2.98 -31.39
N ILE A 676 -16.72 2.50 -30.15
CA ILE A 676 -17.22 3.18 -28.96
C ILE A 676 -16.02 3.58 -28.10
N PRO A 677 -15.48 4.80 -28.29
CA PRO A 677 -14.37 5.29 -27.49
C PRO A 677 -14.84 5.84 -26.13
N LEU A 678 -13.86 6.19 -25.28
CA LEU A 678 -14.10 6.88 -24.00
C LEU A 678 -14.95 8.15 -24.18
N ASP A 679 -14.76 8.89 -25.27
CA ASP A 679 -15.53 10.09 -25.61
C ASP A 679 -17.05 9.85 -25.72
N VAL A 680 -17.48 8.62 -26.07
CA VAL A 680 -18.90 8.25 -26.14
C VAL A 680 -19.37 7.69 -24.81
N SER A 681 -18.62 6.74 -24.28
CA SER A 681 -18.98 6.02 -23.06
C SER A 681 -19.01 6.88 -21.80
N HIS A 682 -18.17 7.92 -21.70
CA HIS A 682 -18.20 8.91 -20.60
C HIS A 682 -19.49 9.75 -20.56
N GLN A 683 -20.37 9.64 -21.56
CA GLN A 683 -21.71 10.25 -21.53
C GLN A 683 -22.73 9.37 -20.80
N VAL A 684 -22.43 8.10 -20.54
CA VAL A 684 -23.33 7.11 -19.94
C VAL A 684 -23.00 6.93 -18.47
N LEU A 685 -23.32 7.93 -17.67
CA LEU A 685 -23.02 7.91 -16.23
C LEU A 685 -24.10 7.19 -15.44
N ALA A 686 -23.69 6.29 -14.55
CA ALA A 686 -24.53 5.67 -13.54
C ALA A 686 -24.74 6.62 -12.36
N ASN A 687 -25.56 7.65 -12.57
CA ASN A 687 -25.86 8.60 -11.52
C ASN A 687 -26.65 7.97 -10.36
N LYS A 688 -26.89 8.73 -9.29
CA LYS A 688 -27.61 8.24 -8.10
C LYS A 688 -28.97 7.62 -8.40
N ASP A 689 -29.70 8.16 -9.37
CA ASP A 689 -31.01 7.62 -9.76
C ASP A 689 -30.88 6.31 -10.55
N VAL A 690 -29.87 6.21 -11.42
CA VAL A 690 -29.54 4.96 -12.13
C VAL A 690 -29.07 3.88 -11.16
N ILE A 691 -28.13 4.19 -10.25
CA ILE A 691 -27.66 3.24 -9.25
C ILE A 691 -28.84 2.72 -8.42
N LYS A 692 -29.73 3.62 -8.01
CA LYS A 692 -30.93 3.24 -7.28
C LYS A 692 -31.87 2.35 -8.12
N LEU A 693 -32.07 2.68 -9.39
CA LEU A 693 -32.85 1.88 -10.34
C LEU A 693 -32.26 0.47 -10.48
N LEU A 694 -30.95 0.35 -10.70
CA LEU A 694 -30.29 -0.95 -10.85
C LEU A 694 -30.33 -1.76 -9.55
N HIS A 695 -30.17 -1.10 -8.40
CA HIS A 695 -30.13 -1.78 -7.11
C HIS A 695 -31.52 -2.30 -6.68
N TYR A 696 -32.59 -1.52 -6.90
CA TYR A 696 -33.93 -1.83 -6.37
C TYR A 696 -34.98 -2.16 -7.45
N GLY A 697 -34.65 -1.99 -8.73
CA GLY A 697 -35.56 -2.12 -9.86
C GLY A 697 -36.61 -1.01 -9.92
N LYS A 698 -37.70 -1.29 -10.65
CA LYS A 698 -38.88 -0.39 -10.79
C LYS A 698 -39.77 -0.33 -9.53
N LEU A 699 -39.33 -0.92 -8.41
CA LEU A 699 -40.10 -1.00 -7.16
C LEU A 699 -40.05 0.32 -6.38
N ASP A 700 -41.07 0.56 -5.57
CA ASP A 700 -41.10 1.74 -4.69
C ASP A 700 -40.13 1.56 -3.51
N SER A 701 -38.96 2.19 -3.63
CA SER A 701 -37.91 2.27 -2.60
C SER A 701 -38.34 2.88 -1.26
N SER A 702 -39.54 3.45 -1.15
CA SER A 702 -40.07 4.00 0.10
C SER A 702 -40.59 2.93 1.08
N SER A 703 -40.79 1.69 0.61
CA SER A 703 -41.13 0.56 1.47
C SER A 703 -39.89 0.05 2.22
N LYS A 704 -39.94 0.07 3.56
CA LYS A 704 -38.86 -0.41 4.43
C LYS A 704 -38.54 -1.91 4.28
N ASP A 705 -39.41 -2.67 3.62
CA ASP A 705 -39.27 -4.12 3.47
C ASP A 705 -38.67 -4.55 2.12
N THR A 706 -38.42 -3.63 1.18
CA THR A 706 -37.85 -3.97 -0.13
C THR A 706 -36.34 -4.17 -0.03
N LYS A 707 -35.87 -5.41 -0.18
CA LYS A 707 -34.44 -5.75 -0.26
C LYS A 707 -34.02 -6.03 -1.71
N PRO A 708 -32.83 -5.57 -2.14
CA PRO A 708 -32.30 -5.88 -3.46
C PRO A 708 -31.99 -7.38 -3.60
N SER A 709 -32.03 -7.90 -4.83
CA SER A 709 -31.61 -9.28 -5.10
C SER A 709 -30.08 -9.40 -5.02
N VAL A 710 -29.57 -10.62 -4.80
CA VAL A 710 -28.11 -10.89 -4.81
C VAL A 710 -27.48 -10.45 -6.14
N LEU A 711 -28.16 -10.70 -7.26
CA LEU A 711 -27.68 -10.31 -8.59
C LEU A 711 -27.58 -8.78 -8.73
N ARG A 712 -28.61 -8.04 -8.28
CA ARG A 712 -28.61 -6.58 -8.33
C ARG A 712 -27.53 -5.97 -7.46
N THR A 713 -27.38 -6.46 -6.22
CA THR A 713 -26.31 -6.02 -5.32
C THR A 713 -24.94 -6.30 -5.93
N MET A 714 -24.72 -7.51 -6.45
CA MET A 714 -23.48 -7.87 -7.14
C MET A 714 -23.16 -6.90 -8.29
N LEU A 715 -24.09 -6.67 -9.22
CA LEU A 715 -23.85 -5.79 -10.37
C LEU A 715 -23.62 -4.32 -9.98
N VAL A 716 -24.31 -3.83 -8.95
CA VAL A 716 -24.13 -2.45 -8.45
C VAL A 716 -22.80 -2.28 -7.72
N GLU A 717 -22.38 -3.26 -6.92
CA GLU A 717 -21.07 -3.29 -6.27
C GLU A 717 -19.96 -3.27 -7.31
N LEU A 718 -20.08 -4.10 -8.36
CA LEU A 718 -19.16 -4.13 -9.49
C LEU A 718 -19.10 -2.78 -10.22
N LEU A 719 -20.24 -2.17 -10.53
CA LEU A 719 -20.30 -0.86 -11.18
C LEU A 719 -19.70 0.28 -10.33
N CYS A 720 -19.94 0.26 -9.02
CA CYS A 720 -19.53 1.35 -8.13
C CYS A 720 -18.08 1.23 -7.64
N PHE A 721 -17.40 0.10 -7.89
CA PHE A 721 -16.07 -0.17 -7.36
C PHE A 721 -15.04 0.91 -7.73
N PHE A 722 -15.13 1.50 -8.93
CA PHE A 722 -14.20 2.52 -9.42
C PHE A 722 -14.75 3.96 -9.45
N ALA A 723 -15.93 4.21 -8.87
CA ALA A 723 -16.58 5.53 -8.95
C ALA A 723 -15.69 6.70 -8.48
N GLU A 724 -14.96 6.52 -7.37
CA GLU A 724 -14.05 7.54 -6.83
C GLU A 724 -12.86 7.83 -7.78
N THR A 725 -12.41 6.81 -8.50
CA THR A 725 -11.29 6.90 -9.44
C THR A 725 -11.65 7.75 -10.66
N TYR A 726 -12.84 7.53 -11.24
CA TYR A 726 -13.33 8.35 -12.35
C TYR A 726 -13.62 9.79 -11.95
N ASP A 727 -14.13 10.01 -10.74
CA ASP A 727 -14.31 11.36 -10.20
C ASP A 727 -12.96 12.10 -10.15
N LYS A 728 -11.94 11.48 -9.57
CA LYS A 728 -10.61 12.10 -9.42
C LYS A 728 -9.91 12.38 -10.76
N VAL A 729 -10.04 11.49 -11.75
CA VAL A 729 -9.22 11.56 -12.97
C VAL A 729 -9.93 12.23 -14.14
N PHE A 730 -11.24 12.00 -14.26
CA PHE A 730 -12.05 12.54 -15.35
C PHE A 730 -13.05 13.61 -14.88
N GLY A 731 -13.23 13.81 -13.57
CA GLY A 731 -14.21 14.74 -13.03
C GLY A 731 -15.65 14.22 -13.14
N LEU A 732 -15.84 12.90 -13.24
CA LEU A 732 -17.15 12.27 -13.38
C LEU A 732 -17.84 12.11 -12.01
N SER A 733 -18.08 13.22 -11.32
CA SER A 733 -18.61 13.22 -9.95
C SER A 733 -20.07 12.75 -9.83
N GLU A 734 -20.81 12.69 -10.94
CA GLU A 734 -22.21 12.25 -10.92
C GLU A 734 -22.36 10.74 -10.73
N GLY A 735 -21.37 9.95 -11.15
CA GLY A 735 -21.33 8.49 -11.08
C GLY A 735 -20.34 7.89 -12.09
N PRO A 736 -19.98 6.61 -11.95
CA PRO A 736 -19.07 5.94 -12.89
C PRO A 736 -19.73 5.81 -14.27
N PRO A 737 -18.96 5.88 -15.37
CA PRO A 737 -19.47 5.55 -16.70
C PRO A 737 -19.80 4.06 -16.82
N LEU A 738 -20.51 3.69 -17.88
CA LEU A 738 -20.74 2.30 -18.30
C LEU A 738 -20.40 2.16 -19.78
N HIS A 739 -19.22 1.66 -20.11
CA HIS A 739 -18.64 1.56 -21.44
C HIS A 739 -19.10 0.33 -22.24
N ASP A 740 -18.81 -0.89 -21.78
CA ASP A 740 -18.91 -2.12 -22.58
C ASP A 740 -20.30 -2.43 -23.18
N PRO A 741 -21.41 -2.27 -22.44
CA PRO A 741 -22.73 -2.61 -22.98
C PRO A 741 -23.17 -1.67 -24.11
N ILE A 742 -22.53 -0.52 -24.28
CA ILE A 742 -22.79 0.38 -25.42
C ILE A 742 -22.34 -0.30 -26.72
N ALA A 743 -21.25 -1.07 -26.71
CA ALA A 743 -20.80 -1.82 -27.87
C ALA A 743 -21.83 -2.90 -28.27
N VAL A 744 -22.48 -3.54 -27.30
CA VAL A 744 -23.62 -4.43 -27.55
C VAL A 744 -24.80 -3.65 -28.11
N ALA A 745 -25.16 -2.51 -27.50
CA ALA A 745 -26.27 -1.67 -27.97
C ALA A 745 -26.15 -1.25 -29.44
N ALA A 746 -24.93 -0.99 -29.92
CA ALA A 746 -24.65 -0.60 -31.30
C ALA A 746 -25.07 -1.66 -32.34
N MET A 747 -25.11 -2.94 -31.98
CA MET A 747 -25.51 -4.01 -32.91
C MET A 747 -27.01 -3.95 -33.25
N PHE A 748 -27.82 -3.28 -32.43
CA PHE A 748 -29.28 -3.20 -32.57
C PHE A 748 -29.73 -2.08 -33.51
N GLU A 749 -28.81 -1.24 -33.98
CA GLU A 749 -29.14 -0.21 -34.96
C GLU A 749 -29.78 -0.80 -36.23
N GLY A 750 -30.79 -0.11 -36.74
CA GLY A 750 -31.59 -0.57 -37.89
C GLY A 750 -32.56 -1.71 -37.58
N THR A 751 -32.74 -2.08 -36.30
CA THR A 751 -33.79 -3.00 -35.86
C THR A 751 -34.92 -2.24 -35.15
N GLY A 752 -36.07 -2.90 -34.93
CA GLY A 752 -37.17 -2.35 -34.12
C GLY A 752 -36.84 -2.17 -32.63
N TYR A 753 -35.64 -2.58 -32.20
CA TYR A 753 -35.15 -2.52 -30.82
C TYR A 753 -33.94 -1.58 -30.68
N ALA A 754 -33.70 -0.72 -31.67
CA ALA A 754 -32.54 0.17 -31.68
C ALA A 754 -32.53 1.11 -30.46
N ILE A 755 -31.38 1.21 -29.81
CA ILE A 755 -31.05 2.31 -28.90
C ILE A 755 -30.38 3.36 -29.79
N PRO A 756 -31.00 4.53 -30.04
CA PRO A 756 -30.45 5.48 -31.00
C PRO A 756 -29.03 5.92 -30.63
N LEU A 757 -28.08 5.67 -31.54
CA LEU A 757 -26.75 6.28 -31.52
C LEU A 757 -26.69 7.37 -32.58
N TYR A 758 -26.14 8.52 -32.22
CA TYR A 758 -26.08 9.68 -33.10
C TYR A 758 -24.68 9.77 -33.70
N ASP A 759 -24.52 9.52 -35.00
CA ASP A 759 -23.24 9.61 -35.72
C ASP A 759 -23.10 10.92 -36.52
N HIS A 760 -23.51 12.02 -35.89
CA HIS A 760 -23.38 13.39 -36.37
C HIS A 760 -23.20 14.36 -35.20
N GLU A 761 -22.60 15.53 -35.49
CA GLU A 761 -22.59 16.65 -34.56
C GLU A 761 -23.99 17.23 -34.37
N GLU A 762 -24.24 17.79 -33.17
CA GLU A 762 -25.50 18.43 -32.84
C GLU A 762 -25.85 19.52 -33.88
N GLY A 763 -27.04 19.43 -34.47
CA GLY A 763 -27.49 20.33 -35.54
C GLY A 763 -27.16 19.88 -36.97
N GLN A 764 -26.55 18.71 -37.17
CA GLN A 764 -26.28 18.12 -38.49
C GLN A 764 -26.99 16.77 -38.69
N GLN A 765 -28.29 16.68 -38.35
CA GLN A 765 -29.02 15.40 -38.31
C GLN A 765 -29.06 14.63 -39.65
N ASP A 766 -28.90 15.32 -40.78
CA ASP A 766 -28.90 14.71 -42.12
C ASP A 766 -27.52 14.16 -42.54
N ARG A 767 -26.47 14.37 -41.73
CA ARG A 767 -25.11 13.94 -42.03
C ARG A 767 -24.82 12.58 -41.40
N ARG A 768 -24.14 11.71 -42.15
CA ARG A 768 -23.60 10.43 -41.66
C ARG A 768 -22.08 10.53 -41.59
N GLU A 769 -21.51 10.62 -40.40
CA GLU A 769 -20.06 10.72 -40.22
C GLU A 769 -19.39 9.35 -40.28
N ARG A 770 -18.30 9.25 -41.04
CA ARG A 770 -17.43 8.07 -41.11
C ARG A 770 -16.00 8.51 -40.96
N PHE A 771 -15.17 7.68 -40.34
CA PHE A 771 -13.81 8.05 -39.96
C PHE A 771 -12.80 7.05 -40.52
N ASN A 772 -11.67 7.59 -40.98
CA ASN A 772 -10.45 6.82 -41.08
C ASN A 772 -9.82 6.76 -39.68
N VAL A 773 -9.60 5.56 -39.16
CA VAL A 773 -9.05 5.34 -37.82
C VAL A 773 -7.64 4.78 -37.93
N THR A 774 -6.71 5.34 -37.17
CA THR A 774 -5.31 4.88 -37.13
C THR A 774 -4.86 4.77 -35.69
N ILE A 775 -4.12 3.70 -35.37
CA ILE A 775 -3.58 3.46 -34.03
C ILE A 775 -2.08 3.70 -34.06
N ILE A 776 -1.57 4.51 -33.12
CA ILE A 776 -0.12 4.67 -32.93
C ILE A 776 0.44 3.40 -32.31
N THR A 777 1.41 2.76 -32.96
CA THR A 777 2.03 1.51 -32.47
C THR A 777 3.45 1.73 -31.96
N GLU A 778 4.04 2.89 -32.23
CA GLU A 778 5.40 3.22 -31.84
C GLU A 778 5.52 3.44 -30.33
N GLY A 779 6.49 2.77 -29.69
CA GLY A 779 6.81 2.90 -28.25
C GLY A 779 6.43 1.68 -27.41
N THR A 780 7.01 1.59 -26.22
CA THR A 780 6.73 0.52 -25.24
C THR A 780 5.59 0.90 -24.29
N HIS A 781 4.95 -0.09 -23.65
CA HIS A 781 3.95 0.16 -22.60
C HIS A 781 4.46 1.08 -21.49
N ALA A 782 5.71 0.87 -21.04
CA ALA A 782 6.32 1.68 -20.00
C ALA A 782 6.55 3.14 -20.44
N GLU A 783 6.90 3.39 -21.71
CA GLU A 783 7.04 4.75 -22.24
C GLU A 783 5.68 5.45 -22.37
N ALA A 784 4.66 4.72 -22.82
CA ALA A 784 3.31 5.22 -22.98
C ALA A 784 2.67 5.58 -21.63
N LEU A 785 2.81 4.72 -20.62
CA LEU A 785 2.36 4.97 -19.24
C LEU A 785 2.98 6.26 -18.67
N ASN A 786 4.25 6.50 -18.93
CA ASN A 786 4.97 7.69 -18.50
C ASN A 786 4.70 8.93 -19.38
N GLY A 787 3.82 8.84 -20.38
CA GLY A 787 3.50 9.92 -21.31
C GLY A 787 4.65 10.32 -22.24
N LYS A 788 5.68 9.47 -22.39
CA LYS A 788 6.82 9.72 -23.29
C LYS A 788 6.49 9.40 -24.75
N THR A 789 5.58 8.46 -24.97
CA THR A 789 5.06 8.08 -26.28
C THR A 789 3.53 8.11 -26.24
N GLU A 790 2.92 8.19 -27.42
CA GLU A 790 1.46 8.14 -27.59
C GLU A 790 1.00 6.74 -28.05
N THR A 791 1.73 5.70 -27.66
CA THR A 791 1.42 4.32 -28.06
C THR A 791 -0.01 3.95 -27.66
N GLY A 792 -0.74 3.32 -28.58
CA GLY A 792 -2.15 2.97 -28.42
C GLY A 792 -3.13 4.12 -28.66
N ARG A 793 -2.66 5.34 -28.93
CA ARG A 793 -3.55 6.47 -29.22
C ARG A 793 -4.38 6.19 -30.47
N THR A 794 -5.69 6.45 -30.36
CA THR A 794 -6.65 6.32 -31.46
C THR A 794 -6.83 7.65 -32.17
N ILE A 795 -6.40 7.73 -33.43
CA ILE A 795 -6.58 8.92 -34.27
C ILE A 795 -7.78 8.69 -35.19
N ALA A 796 -8.81 9.52 -35.07
CA ALA A 796 -9.98 9.50 -35.94
C ALA A 796 -9.98 10.73 -36.87
N THR A 797 -9.94 10.50 -38.18
CA THR A 797 -10.00 11.54 -39.20
C THR A 797 -11.32 11.44 -39.96
N LEU A 798 -12.13 12.50 -39.93
CA LEU A 798 -13.43 12.54 -40.59
C LEU A 798 -13.28 12.40 -42.11
N LEU A 799 -14.01 11.47 -42.70
CA LEU A 799 -14.02 11.23 -44.14
C LEU A 799 -14.99 12.17 -44.87
N PRO A 800 -14.74 12.45 -46.16
CA PRO A 800 -15.69 13.17 -47.00
C PRO A 800 -17.08 12.49 -47.04
N PRO A 801 -18.18 13.25 -47.14
CA PRO A 801 -19.52 12.69 -47.26
C PRO A 801 -19.61 11.62 -48.37
N GLY A 802 -20.23 10.48 -48.05
CA GLY A 802 -20.42 9.36 -48.98
C GLY A 802 -19.28 8.34 -49.04
N GLN A 803 -18.15 8.58 -48.36
CA GLN A 803 -17.12 7.55 -48.17
C GLN A 803 -17.46 6.66 -46.97
N GLU A 804 -17.24 5.35 -47.12
CA GLU A 804 -17.36 4.40 -46.01
C GLU A 804 -16.07 4.33 -45.19
N GLY A 805 -16.23 4.03 -43.91
CA GLY A 805 -15.16 3.92 -42.93
C GLY A 805 -15.73 3.50 -41.58
N VAL A 806 -15.01 3.74 -40.50
CA VAL A 806 -15.46 3.39 -39.16
C VAL A 806 -16.57 4.34 -38.72
N LYS A 807 -17.66 3.80 -38.18
CA LYS A 807 -18.68 4.59 -37.48
C LYS A 807 -18.18 4.88 -36.06
N ILE A 808 -18.20 6.15 -35.66
CA ILE A 808 -17.94 6.57 -34.29
C ILE A 808 -19.11 7.46 -33.88
N PRO A 809 -20.01 7.01 -32.97
CA PRO A 809 -21.08 7.85 -32.47
C PRO A 809 -20.53 9.10 -31.79
N ARG A 810 -21.28 10.20 -31.83
CA ARG A 810 -21.07 11.41 -31.02
C ARG A 810 -21.87 11.38 -29.72
N GLY A 811 -22.89 10.54 -29.63
CA GLY A 811 -23.71 10.34 -28.43
C GLY A 811 -24.77 9.26 -28.62
N LEU A 812 -25.65 9.10 -27.63
CA LEU A 812 -26.72 8.11 -27.60
C LEU A 812 -27.90 8.55 -26.73
N ASN A 813 -29.04 7.89 -26.88
CA ASN A 813 -30.17 8.08 -25.98
C ASN A 813 -29.93 7.38 -24.62
N VAL A 814 -29.22 8.08 -23.72
CA VAL A 814 -28.83 7.58 -22.40
C VAL A 814 -30.02 7.11 -21.54
N PRO A 815 -31.17 7.82 -21.45
CA PRO A 815 -32.31 7.33 -20.70
C PRO A 815 -32.88 6.02 -21.23
N ASN A 816 -32.98 5.85 -22.55
CA ASN A 816 -33.44 4.61 -23.16
C ASN A 816 -32.44 3.47 -22.93
N PHE A 817 -31.14 3.76 -23.00
CA PHE A 817 -30.09 2.79 -22.71
C PHE A 817 -30.24 2.19 -21.30
N TRP A 818 -30.34 3.03 -20.27
CA TRP A 818 -30.51 2.56 -18.89
C TRP A 818 -31.82 1.79 -18.67
N LYS A 819 -32.90 2.21 -19.35
CA LYS A 819 -34.17 1.47 -19.33
C LYS A 819 -34.01 0.05 -19.88
N VAL A 820 -33.28 -0.11 -21.00
CA VAL A 820 -33.06 -1.42 -21.61
C VAL A 820 -32.16 -2.31 -20.72
N ILE A 821 -31.14 -1.75 -20.08
CA ILE A 821 -30.32 -2.48 -19.10
C ILE A 821 -31.19 -3.00 -17.96
N GLU A 822 -32.03 -2.15 -17.38
CA GLU A 822 -32.96 -2.55 -16.31
C GLU A 822 -33.97 -3.61 -16.78
N ASP A 823 -34.53 -3.49 -17.99
CA ASP A 823 -35.44 -4.50 -18.55
C ASP A 823 -34.76 -5.88 -18.72
N CYS A 824 -33.45 -5.91 -18.98
CA CYS A 824 -32.67 -7.15 -19.04
C CYS A 824 -32.38 -7.70 -17.63
N LEU A 825 -32.05 -6.83 -16.69
CA LEU A 825 -31.80 -7.18 -15.29
C LEU A 825 -33.05 -7.76 -14.61
N GLU A 826 -34.21 -7.16 -14.85
CA GLU A 826 -35.52 -7.63 -14.35
C GLU A 826 -35.82 -9.07 -14.81
N LYS A 827 -35.49 -9.42 -16.05
CA LYS A 827 -35.66 -10.79 -16.58
C LYS A 827 -34.68 -11.77 -15.93
N ALA A 828 -33.43 -11.37 -15.72
CA ALA A 828 -32.44 -12.20 -15.06
C ALA A 828 -32.83 -12.50 -13.60
N ASP A 829 -33.31 -11.49 -12.89
CA ASP A 829 -33.86 -11.64 -11.53
C ASP A 829 -35.04 -12.61 -11.48
N ALA A 830 -35.98 -12.51 -12.43
CA ALA A 830 -37.14 -13.39 -12.48
C ALA A 830 -36.73 -14.86 -12.65
N ILE A 831 -35.69 -15.15 -13.43
CA ILE A 831 -35.14 -16.49 -13.60
C ILE A 831 -34.49 -16.98 -12.31
N ASN A 832 -33.67 -16.15 -11.66
CA ASN A 832 -33.02 -16.49 -10.40
C ASN A 832 -34.02 -16.75 -9.26
N ALA A 833 -35.09 -15.95 -9.18
CA ALA A 833 -36.16 -16.16 -8.21
C ALA A 833 -36.98 -17.44 -8.47
N GLY A 834 -37.09 -17.85 -9.74
CA GLY A 834 -37.74 -19.10 -10.13
C GLY A 834 -36.91 -20.35 -9.80
N ALA A 835 -35.58 -20.24 -9.80
CA ALA A 835 -34.65 -21.34 -9.47
C ALA A 835 -34.51 -21.60 -7.95
N GLN A 836 -34.94 -20.65 -7.11
CA GLN A 836 -34.94 -20.78 -5.63
C GLN A 836 -36.23 -21.39 -5.07
N LYS A 837 -37.23 -21.66 -5.90
CA LYS A 837 -38.45 -22.42 -5.57
C LYS A 837 -38.32 -23.86 -6.04
#